data_AF-A0A813NRH6-F1
#
_entry.id   AF-A0A813NRH6-F1
#
_cell.length_a   1.000
_cell.length_b   1.000
_cell.length_c   1.000
_cell.angle_alpha   90.00
_cell.angle_beta   90.00
_cell.angle_gamma   90.00
#
_symmetry.space_group_name_H-M   'P 1'
#
loop_
_entity.id
_entity.type
_entity.pdbx_description
1 polymer ?
#
loop_
_entity_poly.entity_id
_entity_poly.type
_entity_poly.pdbx_seq_one_letter_code
_entity_poly.pdbx_strand_id
1 'polypeptide(L)'
;MNKARRFWANLMHGYDWNKIRHLVPNEDRTDRHHSGRGYSTVFTIDQDVVDAMMLFASTNNVTMFSLSLACYYTFLFKLTNHDDDLCVVSSAANRPEKEIQNMIGIFLNLLLYRIKTDPNITFKHLVQQVQQLSTEILEHASLPYQQIIDSQGKREINILPSTFFQYESLLSSMILKNSIEISVGEGSFVSSYYDRDLNHQNDTSLFDMSLTIIHDHHMRSTECFLNCSADIFKHQDDVDLLLKRFQHILTQLFCASIVNESIYDQCSISVSNLSLNLPEEIEEIQEVIFHRLPGIANEAPASYAQARIWLDERIRFDPNKPQIAIYNMPFVYRLQPGHTLSIKQLTHALHLTVNKHPSLHTSLHSDIEKNLLMQRVITHEDKNNENNTFSIIETTYETDEQLNEILHDEKRNPHLFDLAQGLVFRCHIIYYKQISPNHLLSDKDLLIFNFHHAQFDFPSMNIFLRDLNQAYTTGQLSYDDNTTLRYLDYSVIEQQMAMTGASMFWLDALRDCKLDQPLSLPFDRYRLANEHRTDRGTSISFDFGHDLSHHFLIHASSSNISLEHLTFAVYFIFLFKLTNGQTDLCLAMNINNNRYRDELKSIIGLFENVIPLRCQLDPHWCFHQLLEHVQGITTKSMKYSYFPLQPILNQHPHISKHAFLDTSLEFISHKNSNDNNAIMIGDSQLVPASFSFNINEDEIVIGIMGIEMAGGVYCPLSPRDPQHRLHALTQQTQGRLVLVHHLTTTKFDHDIVAFDIDSILNVDNMNNDINYDCLSNIKLKGEEKAYIIFTSGSTGTPKAVQVRHKNFVDCIHSLTYINSFNKHDTVVQMTRCSFDIHVQEILGTLLVGGTLIMLHPGGTVDFSYLSEVLKNKQITYLHTVPSLLHSFFTFVEQNNNWRVLKHLRSLCSSGE
;
A
#
# COMPACT_ATOMS: atom_id res chain seq x y z
N MET A 1 -18.54 -61.16 -14.14
CA MET A 1 -18.50 -61.51 -12.69
C MET A 1 -17.11 -61.83 -12.14
N ASN A 2 -16.38 -62.86 -12.59
CA ASN A 2 -15.07 -63.21 -12.00
C ASN A 2 -14.00 -62.09 -12.10
N LYS A 3 -13.99 -61.32 -13.19
CA LYS A 3 -13.14 -60.13 -13.33
C LYS A 3 -13.49 -59.04 -12.30
N ALA A 4 -14.77 -58.67 -12.19
CA ALA A 4 -15.26 -57.71 -11.20
C ALA A 4 -14.94 -58.15 -9.75
N ARG A 5 -15.12 -59.43 -9.40
CA ARG A 5 -14.74 -59.94 -8.06
C ARG A 5 -13.27 -59.77 -7.75
N ARG A 6 -12.37 -60.01 -8.72
CA ARG A 6 -10.92 -59.80 -8.54
C ARG A 6 -10.57 -58.32 -8.40
N PHE A 7 -11.18 -57.46 -9.23
CA PHE A 7 -11.01 -56.01 -9.14
C PHE A 7 -11.38 -55.50 -7.73
N TRP A 8 -12.60 -55.79 -7.28
CA TRP A 8 -13.07 -55.37 -5.96
C TRP A 8 -12.25 -55.96 -4.82
N ALA A 9 -11.78 -57.21 -4.95
CA ALA A 9 -10.89 -57.82 -3.99
C ALA A 9 -9.51 -57.16 -3.90
N ASN A 10 -8.97 -56.70 -5.03
CA ASN A 10 -7.71 -55.96 -5.06
C ASN A 10 -7.89 -54.54 -4.53
N LEU A 11 -8.94 -53.83 -4.95
CA LEU A 11 -9.23 -52.46 -4.51
C LEU A 11 -9.40 -52.38 -2.99
N MET A 12 -10.14 -53.32 -2.39
CA MET A 12 -10.41 -53.34 -0.95
C MET A 12 -9.38 -54.13 -0.13
N HIS A 13 -8.34 -54.67 -0.76
CA HIS A 13 -7.32 -55.46 -0.06
C HIS A 13 -6.64 -54.62 1.04
N GLY A 14 -6.65 -55.14 2.27
CA GLY A 14 -6.04 -54.48 3.42
C GLY A 14 -6.68 -53.14 3.79
N TYR A 15 -7.93 -52.86 3.37
CA TYR A 15 -8.67 -51.70 3.86
C TYR A 15 -9.11 -51.94 5.31
N ASP A 16 -8.85 -50.96 6.18
CA ASP A 16 -9.37 -50.99 7.53
C ASP A 16 -10.81 -50.43 7.56
N TRP A 17 -11.76 -51.35 7.60
CA TRP A 17 -13.20 -51.05 7.67
C TRP A 17 -13.64 -50.39 8.99
N ASN A 18 -12.74 -50.20 9.95
CA ASN A 18 -13.00 -49.48 11.20
C ASN A 18 -12.42 -48.04 11.21
N LYS A 19 -11.62 -47.66 10.19
CA LYS A 19 -10.79 -46.44 10.16
C LYS A 19 -11.60 -45.13 10.21
N ILE A 20 -12.77 -45.08 9.57
CA ILE A 20 -13.56 -43.84 9.46
C ILE A 20 -14.41 -43.53 10.72
N ARG A 21 -14.30 -44.32 11.80
CA ARG A 21 -14.94 -43.97 13.09
C ARG A 21 -14.40 -42.68 13.73
N HIS A 22 -13.29 -42.13 13.22
CA HIS A 22 -12.59 -40.97 13.78
C HIS A 22 -12.70 -39.69 12.92
N LEU A 23 -13.82 -39.46 12.23
CA LEU A 23 -14.09 -38.18 11.55
C LEU A 23 -14.00 -36.96 12.49
N VAL A 24 -14.13 -37.19 13.80
CA VAL A 24 -13.85 -36.23 14.87
C VAL A 24 -12.86 -36.86 15.86
N PRO A 25 -11.72 -36.24 16.15
CA PRO A 25 -10.74 -36.78 17.09
C PRO A 25 -11.21 -36.56 18.53
N ASN A 26 -11.93 -37.52 19.13
CA ASN A 26 -11.97 -37.81 20.60
C ASN A 26 -13.09 -38.73 21.11
N GLU A 27 -13.89 -39.41 20.28
CA GLU A 27 -14.95 -40.29 20.82
C GLU A 27 -14.64 -41.79 20.63
N ASP A 28 -14.48 -42.49 21.76
CA ASP A 28 -14.40 -43.95 21.88
C ASP A 28 -15.75 -44.60 21.54
N ARG A 29 -16.12 -44.62 20.25
CA ARG A 29 -17.28 -45.39 19.77
C ARG A 29 -16.89 -46.82 19.45
N THR A 30 -17.26 -47.74 20.34
CA THR A 30 -17.08 -49.19 20.17
C THR A 30 -18.24 -49.85 19.40
N ASP A 31 -19.45 -49.29 19.40
CA ASP A 31 -20.65 -49.89 18.79
C ASP A 31 -21.09 -49.31 17.43
N ARG A 32 -21.64 -50.18 16.56
CA ARG A 32 -22.12 -49.87 15.18
C ARG A 32 -23.57 -49.34 15.10
N HIS A 33 -24.14 -48.88 16.20
CA HIS A 33 -25.54 -48.45 16.22
C HIS A 33 -25.69 -47.00 15.71
N HIS A 34 -26.31 -46.86 14.53
CA HIS A 34 -26.85 -45.60 14.04
C HIS A 34 -28.28 -45.43 14.59
N SER A 35 -28.53 -44.35 15.34
CA SER A 35 -29.88 -43.98 15.77
C SER A 35 -30.76 -43.53 14.60
N GLY A 36 -30.14 -43.32 13.44
CA GLY A 36 -30.78 -42.78 12.24
C GLY A 36 -31.01 -41.30 12.32
N ARG A 37 -30.64 -40.61 13.41
CA ARG A 37 -30.81 -39.15 13.56
C ARG A 37 -29.72 -38.36 12.83
N GLY A 38 -30.08 -37.24 12.21
CA GLY A 38 -29.15 -36.42 11.42
C GLY A 38 -29.39 -34.92 11.56
N TYR A 39 -28.34 -34.16 11.26
CA TYR A 39 -28.37 -32.72 11.04
C TYR A 39 -28.08 -32.46 9.57
N SER A 40 -28.83 -31.56 8.94
CA SER A 40 -28.66 -31.24 7.53
C SER A 40 -28.54 -29.74 7.33
N THR A 41 -27.69 -29.35 6.38
CA THR A 41 -27.43 -27.97 6.01
C THR A 41 -27.26 -27.86 4.50
N VAL A 42 -27.64 -26.72 3.93
CA VAL A 42 -27.64 -26.47 2.50
C VAL A 42 -26.90 -25.18 2.20
N PHE A 43 -26.11 -25.17 1.12
CA PHE A 43 -25.55 -23.94 0.58
C PHE A 43 -25.57 -23.95 -0.95
N THR A 44 -25.48 -22.76 -1.52
CA THR A 44 -25.31 -22.57 -2.96
C THR A 44 -23.85 -22.25 -3.25
N ILE A 45 -23.24 -22.93 -4.22
CA ILE A 45 -21.90 -22.56 -4.70
C ILE A 45 -22.05 -21.37 -5.64
N ASP A 46 -21.25 -20.32 -5.41
CA ASP A 46 -21.16 -19.15 -6.28
C ASP A 46 -20.94 -19.53 -7.74
N GLN A 47 -21.67 -18.87 -8.64
CA GLN A 47 -21.63 -19.20 -10.06
C GLN A 47 -20.22 -19.08 -10.66
N ASP A 48 -19.42 -18.12 -10.21
CA ASP A 48 -18.04 -17.94 -10.68
C ASP A 48 -17.15 -19.15 -10.33
N VAL A 49 -17.35 -19.74 -9.15
CA VAL A 49 -16.65 -20.96 -8.72
C VAL A 49 -17.09 -22.15 -9.55
N VAL A 50 -18.39 -22.26 -9.82
CA VAL A 50 -18.96 -23.33 -10.66
C VAL A 50 -18.43 -23.23 -12.10
N ASP A 51 -18.37 -22.04 -12.67
CA ASP A 51 -17.84 -21.80 -14.02
C ASP A 51 -16.35 -22.16 -14.10
N ALA A 52 -15.57 -21.81 -13.06
CA ALA A 52 -14.17 -22.22 -12.95
C ALA A 52 -14.00 -23.74 -12.83
N MET A 53 -14.87 -24.42 -12.07
CA MET A 53 -14.88 -25.89 -11.98
C MET A 53 -15.20 -26.53 -13.32
N MET A 54 -16.19 -26.03 -14.06
CA MET A 54 -16.53 -26.54 -15.40
C MET A 54 -15.40 -26.32 -16.40
N LEU A 55 -14.73 -25.17 -16.33
CA LEU A 55 -13.57 -24.87 -17.16
C LEU A 55 -12.38 -25.78 -16.81
N PHE A 56 -12.12 -26.04 -15.53
CA PHE A 56 -11.10 -26.98 -15.09
C PHE A 56 -11.41 -28.41 -15.60
N ALA A 57 -12.65 -28.84 -15.44
CA ALA A 57 -13.11 -30.18 -15.83
C ALA A 57 -12.93 -30.40 -17.34
N SER A 58 -13.36 -29.43 -18.15
CA SER A 58 -13.21 -29.47 -19.62
C SER A 58 -11.75 -29.42 -20.05
N THR A 59 -10.93 -28.55 -19.45
CA THR A 59 -9.51 -28.41 -19.78
C THR A 59 -8.70 -29.67 -19.46
N ASN A 60 -9.04 -30.37 -18.38
CA ASN A 60 -8.32 -31.56 -17.92
C ASN A 60 -8.95 -32.89 -18.38
N ASN A 61 -10.00 -32.85 -19.22
CA ASN A 61 -10.75 -34.03 -19.69
C ASN A 61 -11.27 -34.92 -18.55
N VAL A 62 -11.84 -34.30 -17.51
CA VAL A 62 -12.42 -35.00 -16.35
C VAL A 62 -13.89 -34.62 -16.18
N THR A 63 -14.67 -35.46 -15.52
CA THR A 63 -16.09 -35.18 -15.27
C THR A 63 -16.29 -34.30 -14.04
N MET A 64 -17.40 -33.56 -13.99
CA MET A 64 -17.80 -32.80 -12.79
C MET A 64 -17.98 -33.70 -11.56
N PHE A 65 -18.42 -34.95 -11.76
CA PHE A 65 -18.47 -35.96 -10.70
C PHE A 65 -17.07 -36.21 -10.12
N SER A 66 -16.08 -36.51 -10.97
CA SER A 66 -14.72 -36.80 -10.52
C SER A 66 -14.05 -35.59 -9.86
N LEU A 67 -14.26 -34.40 -10.41
CA LEU A 67 -13.75 -33.16 -9.85
C LEU A 67 -14.34 -32.88 -8.46
N SER A 68 -15.66 -33.00 -8.34
CA SER A 68 -16.36 -32.75 -7.07
C SER A 68 -16.01 -33.80 -6.01
N LEU A 69 -15.89 -35.06 -6.41
CA LEU A 69 -15.44 -36.13 -5.52
C LEU A 69 -14.00 -35.91 -5.07
N ALA A 70 -13.11 -35.43 -5.94
CA ALA A 70 -11.75 -35.04 -5.55
C ALA A 70 -11.73 -33.90 -4.53
N CYS A 71 -12.60 -32.88 -4.69
CA CYS A 71 -12.76 -31.82 -3.70
C CYS A 71 -13.20 -32.39 -2.34
N TYR A 72 -14.11 -33.36 -2.36
CA TYR A 72 -14.57 -34.02 -1.14
C TYR A 72 -13.47 -34.87 -0.49
N TYR A 73 -12.65 -35.58 -1.27
CA TYR A 73 -11.46 -36.28 -0.75
C TYR A 73 -10.46 -35.33 -0.10
N THR A 74 -10.20 -34.18 -0.72
CA THR A 74 -9.35 -33.13 -0.14
C THR A 74 -9.90 -32.64 1.21
N PHE A 75 -11.21 -32.43 1.31
CA PHE A 75 -11.87 -32.06 2.55
C PHE A 75 -11.75 -33.14 3.63
N LEU A 76 -12.04 -34.39 3.28
CA LEU A 76 -11.92 -35.53 4.21
C LEU A 76 -10.48 -35.74 4.67
N PHE A 77 -9.50 -35.71 3.76
CA PHE A 77 -8.07 -35.83 4.06
C PHE A 77 -7.63 -34.80 5.10
N LYS A 78 -8.13 -33.58 4.99
CA LYS A 78 -7.83 -32.54 5.98
C LYS A 78 -8.59 -32.73 7.28
N LEU A 79 -9.84 -33.17 7.22
CA LEU A 79 -10.70 -33.34 8.39
C LEU A 79 -10.19 -34.45 9.30
N THR A 80 -9.65 -35.52 8.71
CA THR A 80 -9.11 -36.69 9.42
C THR A 80 -7.64 -36.54 9.82
N ASN A 81 -7.09 -35.32 9.78
CA ASN A 81 -5.69 -35.03 10.10
C ASN A 81 -4.69 -35.81 9.22
N HIS A 82 -4.90 -35.74 7.90
CA HIS A 82 -4.04 -36.30 6.85
C HIS A 82 -4.10 -37.83 6.68
N ASP A 83 -5.28 -38.44 6.85
CA ASP A 83 -5.46 -39.86 6.52
C ASP A 83 -5.32 -40.12 5.02
N ASP A 84 -4.31 -40.91 4.65
CA ASP A 84 -3.91 -41.21 3.29
C ASP A 84 -4.66 -42.40 2.64
N ASP A 85 -5.60 -43.06 3.33
CA ASP A 85 -6.35 -44.22 2.81
C ASP A 85 -7.85 -44.10 3.14
N LEU A 86 -8.56 -43.36 2.27
CA LEU A 86 -9.97 -43.01 2.46
C LEU A 86 -10.88 -43.82 1.52
N CYS A 87 -12.08 -44.16 2.00
CA CYS A 87 -13.10 -44.81 1.19
C CYS A 87 -14.46 -44.08 1.29
N VAL A 88 -14.96 -43.64 0.15
CA VAL A 88 -16.25 -42.94 -0.01
C VAL A 88 -17.21 -43.83 -0.78
N VAL A 89 -18.45 -43.93 -0.31
CA VAL A 89 -19.53 -44.61 -1.03
C VAL A 89 -20.17 -43.61 -1.98
N SER A 90 -20.44 -44.03 -3.21
CA SER A 90 -21.39 -43.33 -4.07
C SER A 90 -22.44 -44.30 -4.57
N SER A 91 -23.53 -43.77 -5.12
CA SER A 91 -24.57 -44.59 -5.71
C SER A 91 -24.54 -44.46 -7.23
N ALA A 92 -24.84 -45.57 -7.92
CA ALA A 92 -25.04 -45.57 -9.35
C ALA A 92 -26.33 -46.28 -9.72
N ALA A 93 -27.03 -45.75 -10.71
CA ALA A 93 -28.16 -46.41 -11.31
C ALA A 93 -27.67 -47.61 -12.14
N ASN A 94 -27.94 -48.82 -11.68
CA ASN A 94 -27.54 -50.07 -12.34
C ASN A 94 -28.55 -50.44 -13.45
N ARG A 95 -28.67 -49.56 -14.46
CA ARG A 95 -29.52 -49.74 -15.65
C ARG A 95 -28.67 -49.81 -16.95
N PRO A 96 -27.79 -50.82 -17.11
CA PRO A 96 -26.90 -50.90 -18.27
C PRO A 96 -27.66 -51.19 -19.58
N GLU A 97 -28.77 -51.94 -19.52
CA GLU A 97 -29.52 -52.35 -20.70
C GLU A 97 -30.65 -51.38 -21.03
N LYS A 98 -30.83 -51.09 -22.33
CA LYS A 98 -31.91 -50.19 -22.82
C LYS A 98 -33.31 -50.65 -22.39
N GLU A 99 -33.50 -51.95 -22.21
CA GLU A 99 -34.79 -52.56 -21.87
C GLU A 99 -35.26 -52.20 -20.44
N ILE A 100 -34.32 -51.96 -19.52
CA ILE A 100 -34.62 -51.62 -18.12
C ILE A 100 -34.48 -50.13 -17.81
N GLN A 101 -34.02 -49.32 -18.77
CA GLN A 101 -33.88 -47.86 -18.60
C GLN A 101 -35.21 -47.18 -18.28
N ASN A 102 -36.33 -47.69 -18.82
CA ASN A 102 -37.68 -47.15 -18.58
C ASN A 102 -38.49 -47.93 -17.54
N MET A 103 -37.88 -48.93 -16.87
CA MET A 103 -38.59 -49.78 -15.90
C MET A 103 -38.72 -49.07 -14.54
N ILE A 104 -39.91 -49.17 -13.93
CA ILE A 104 -40.14 -48.69 -12.55
C ILE A 104 -39.64 -49.78 -11.59
N GLY A 105 -38.74 -49.41 -10.68
CA GLY A 105 -38.12 -50.33 -9.72
C GLY A 105 -36.86 -49.73 -9.07
N ILE A 106 -36.34 -50.40 -8.05
CA ILE A 106 -35.11 -50.01 -7.34
C ILE A 106 -33.90 -50.63 -8.05
N PHE A 107 -33.07 -49.80 -8.69
CA PHE A 107 -31.85 -50.22 -9.40
C PHE A 107 -30.59 -49.59 -8.82
N LEU A 108 -30.67 -49.11 -7.58
CA LEU A 108 -29.55 -48.47 -6.92
C LEU A 108 -28.51 -49.52 -6.53
N ASN A 109 -27.25 -49.31 -6.92
CA ASN A 109 -26.12 -50.05 -6.38
C ASN A 109 -25.15 -49.09 -5.69
N LEU A 110 -24.56 -49.52 -4.57
CA LEU A 110 -23.54 -48.77 -3.87
C LEU A 110 -22.16 -49.15 -4.38
N LEU A 111 -21.37 -48.15 -4.74
CA LEU A 111 -20.03 -48.29 -5.28
C LEU A 111 -19.02 -47.70 -4.31
N LEU A 112 -17.92 -48.42 -4.10
CA LEU A 112 -16.85 -48.03 -3.18
C LEU A 112 -15.73 -47.35 -3.96
N TYR A 113 -15.52 -46.07 -3.69
CA TYR A 113 -14.36 -45.32 -4.15
C TYR A 113 -13.35 -45.39 -3.03
N ARG A 114 -12.24 -46.10 -3.21
CA ARG A 114 -11.12 -46.10 -2.24
C ARG A 114 -9.93 -45.45 -2.89
N ILE A 115 -9.38 -44.42 -2.28
CA ILE A 115 -8.21 -43.72 -2.77
C ILE A 115 -7.14 -43.75 -1.71
N LYS A 116 -5.94 -44.14 -2.14
CA LYS A 116 -4.71 -43.94 -1.39
C LYS A 116 -3.98 -42.73 -1.95
N THR A 117 -3.81 -41.68 -1.15
CA THR A 117 -3.27 -40.39 -1.57
C THR A 117 -1.96 -40.08 -0.87
N ASP A 118 -0.91 -39.77 -1.63
CA ASP A 118 0.30 -39.14 -1.07
C ASP A 118 -0.09 -37.75 -0.52
N PRO A 119 0.28 -37.39 0.72
CA PRO A 119 0.06 -36.04 1.27
C PRO A 119 0.56 -34.91 0.35
N ASN A 120 1.58 -35.16 -0.46
CA ASN A 120 2.17 -34.19 -1.38
C ASN A 120 1.60 -34.27 -2.81
N ILE A 121 0.54 -35.06 -3.04
CA ILE A 121 -0.11 -35.13 -4.35
C ILE A 121 -0.66 -33.75 -4.71
N THR A 122 -0.46 -33.34 -5.97
CA THR A 122 -1.13 -32.12 -6.44
C THR A 122 -2.61 -32.38 -6.68
N PHE A 123 -3.44 -31.37 -6.49
CA PHE A 123 -4.88 -31.49 -6.64
C PHE A 123 -5.27 -32.02 -8.04
N LYS A 124 -4.59 -31.58 -9.10
CA LYS A 124 -4.82 -32.11 -10.45
C LYS A 124 -4.57 -33.61 -10.57
N HIS A 125 -3.45 -34.11 -10.01
CA HIS A 125 -3.16 -35.54 -10.06
C HIS A 125 -4.18 -36.34 -9.25
N LEU A 126 -4.68 -35.79 -8.13
CA LEU A 126 -5.79 -36.39 -7.39
C LEU A 126 -7.05 -36.48 -8.25
N VAL A 127 -7.44 -35.41 -8.94
CA VAL A 127 -8.61 -35.42 -9.83
C VAL A 127 -8.46 -36.45 -10.96
N GLN A 128 -7.26 -36.57 -11.53
CA GLN A 128 -6.96 -37.59 -12.55
C GLN A 128 -7.07 -39.01 -11.99
N GLN A 129 -6.55 -39.25 -10.77
CA GLN A 129 -6.68 -40.54 -10.08
C GLN A 129 -8.15 -40.89 -9.82
N VAL A 130 -8.95 -39.93 -9.38
CA VAL A 130 -10.40 -40.10 -9.16
C VAL A 130 -11.10 -40.41 -10.49
N GLN A 131 -10.75 -39.72 -11.58
CA GLN A 131 -11.34 -39.96 -12.90
C GLN A 131 -11.01 -41.36 -13.44
N GLN A 132 -9.76 -41.81 -13.29
CA GLN A 132 -9.35 -43.15 -13.69
C GLN A 132 -10.11 -44.21 -12.88
N LEU A 133 -10.12 -44.07 -11.55
CA LEU A 133 -10.81 -44.98 -10.64
C LEU A 133 -12.32 -45.03 -10.93
N SER A 134 -12.94 -43.89 -11.22
CA SER A 134 -14.37 -43.82 -11.58
C SER A 134 -14.68 -44.64 -12.81
N THR A 135 -13.80 -44.62 -13.81
CA THR A 135 -13.95 -45.40 -15.04
C THR A 135 -13.86 -46.90 -14.76
N GLU A 136 -12.84 -47.33 -14.00
CA GLU A 136 -12.64 -48.75 -13.63
C GLU A 136 -13.78 -49.30 -12.75
N ILE A 137 -14.28 -48.49 -11.81
CA ILE A 137 -15.42 -48.86 -10.96
C ILE A 137 -16.69 -49.05 -11.78
N LEU A 138 -16.98 -48.15 -12.73
CA LEU A 138 -18.19 -48.24 -13.56
C LEU A 138 -18.18 -49.49 -14.46
N GLU A 139 -17.02 -49.92 -14.97
CA GLU A 139 -16.87 -51.19 -15.70
C GLU A 139 -17.19 -52.43 -14.85
N HIS A 140 -17.19 -52.28 -13.52
CA HIS A 140 -17.39 -53.34 -12.55
C HIS A 140 -18.60 -53.13 -11.62
N ALA A 141 -19.42 -52.10 -11.90
CA ALA A 141 -20.59 -51.70 -11.11
C ALA A 141 -21.75 -52.70 -11.13
N SER A 142 -21.69 -53.72 -11.99
CA SER A 142 -22.70 -54.80 -12.06
C SER A 142 -22.67 -55.75 -10.85
N LEU A 143 -21.59 -55.74 -10.04
CA LEU A 143 -21.52 -56.57 -8.84
C LEU A 143 -22.24 -55.86 -7.68
N PRO A 144 -23.26 -56.48 -7.06
CA PRO A 144 -23.97 -55.86 -5.92
C PRO A 144 -23.05 -55.65 -4.73
N TYR A 145 -23.25 -54.55 -4.01
CA TYR A 145 -22.50 -54.19 -2.80
C TYR A 145 -22.28 -55.37 -1.83
N GLN A 146 -23.34 -56.12 -1.51
CA GLN A 146 -23.26 -57.27 -0.61
C GLN A 146 -22.24 -58.33 -1.09
N GLN A 147 -22.17 -58.59 -2.40
CA GLN A 147 -21.22 -59.54 -2.95
C GLN A 147 -19.78 -59.01 -2.93
N ILE A 148 -19.58 -57.69 -2.94
CA ILE A 148 -18.28 -57.05 -2.74
C ILE A 148 -17.83 -57.32 -1.30
N ILE A 149 -18.68 -57.09 -0.31
CA ILE A 149 -18.37 -57.31 1.11
C ILE A 149 -18.14 -58.81 1.42
N ASP A 150 -18.99 -59.69 0.88
CA ASP A 150 -18.85 -61.14 1.07
C ASP A 150 -17.50 -61.65 0.52
N SER A 151 -16.99 -61.04 -0.55
CA SER A 151 -15.68 -61.37 -1.13
C SER A 151 -14.49 -61.00 -0.23
N GLN A 152 -14.69 -60.11 0.74
CA GLN A 152 -13.68 -59.70 1.73
C GLN A 152 -13.68 -60.59 2.98
N GLY A 153 -14.52 -61.63 3.04
CA GLY A 153 -14.64 -62.51 4.21
C GLY A 153 -15.37 -61.87 5.39
N LYS A 154 -16.11 -60.78 5.17
CA LYS A 154 -16.83 -60.00 6.19
C LYS A 154 -18.34 -60.35 6.23
N ARG A 155 -18.67 -61.64 6.42
CA ARG A 155 -20.05 -62.16 6.31
C ARG A 155 -21.01 -61.76 7.43
N GLU A 156 -20.51 -61.28 8.57
CA GLU A 156 -21.33 -61.07 9.79
C GLU A 156 -21.52 -59.60 10.18
N ILE A 157 -21.26 -58.65 9.28
CA ILE A 157 -21.20 -57.24 9.65
C ILE A 157 -21.96 -56.37 8.66
N ASN A 158 -22.94 -55.61 9.17
CA ASN A 158 -23.48 -54.40 8.52
C ASN A 158 -22.37 -53.35 8.42
N ILE A 159 -21.46 -53.51 7.46
CA ILE A 159 -20.43 -52.53 7.14
C ILE A 159 -21.06 -51.63 6.08
N LEU A 160 -21.39 -50.39 6.44
CA LEU A 160 -21.50 -49.30 5.48
C LEU A 160 -20.29 -48.41 5.79
N PRO A 161 -19.51 -47.96 4.79
CA PRO A 161 -18.52 -46.93 5.04
C PRO A 161 -19.21 -45.68 5.59
N SER A 162 -18.49 -44.98 6.44
CA SER A 162 -19.00 -43.82 7.19
C SER A 162 -19.40 -42.63 6.32
N THR A 163 -18.90 -42.53 5.08
CA THR A 163 -19.14 -41.36 4.22
C THR A 163 -19.75 -41.71 2.87
N PHE A 164 -20.70 -40.87 2.44
CA PHE A 164 -21.39 -40.97 1.16
C PHE A 164 -21.23 -39.68 0.33
N PHE A 165 -21.09 -39.82 -0.99
CA PHE A 165 -21.00 -38.73 -1.93
C PHE A 165 -21.93 -38.95 -3.12
N GLN A 166 -22.64 -37.90 -3.54
CA GLN A 166 -23.49 -37.92 -4.72
C GLN A 166 -23.37 -36.60 -5.49
N TYR A 167 -23.35 -36.71 -6.82
CA TYR A 167 -23.43 -35.57 -7.73
C TYR A 167 -24.56 -35.82 -8.73
N GLU A 168 -25.49 -34.88 -8.82
CA GLU A 168 -26.63 -34.91 -9.74
C GLU A 168 -26.55 -33.72 -10.70
N SER A 169 -26.81 -33.99 -11.98
CA SER A 169 -26.84 -32.98 -13.04
C SER A 169 -28.22 -33.00 -13.67
N LEU A 170 -29.03 -31.97 -13.40
CA LEU A 170 -30.39 -31.84 -13.91
C LEU A 170 -30.38 -31.13 -15.26
N LEU A 171 -30.66 -31.88 -16.33
CA LEU A 171 -30.61 -31.43 -17.73
C LEU A 171 -31.97 -30.92 -18.27
N SER A 172 -33.06 -31.11 -17.54
CA SER A 172 -34.40 -30.70 -17.94
C SER A 172 -35.19 -30.22 -16.72
N SER A 173 -36.19 -29.36 -16.98
CA SER A 173 -37.20 -28.98 -15.99
C SER A 173 -38.01 -30.19 -15.52
N MET A 174 -37.49 -30.96 -14.55
CA MET A 174 -38.36 -31.53 -13.51
C MET A 174 -38.83 -30.39 -12.60
N ILE A 175 -39.49 -29.41 -13.22
CA ILE A 175 -40.39 -28.50 -12.57
C ILE A 175 -41.68 -29.31 -12.36
N LEU A 176 -41.82 -29.91 -11.18
CA LEU A 176 -43.12 -30.07 -10.54
C LEU A 176 -43.50 -28.73 -9.85
N LYS A 177 -43.35 -27.58 -10.53
CA LYS A 177 -44.05 -26.33 -10.21
C LYS A 177 -45.25 -26.10 -11.14
N ASN A 178 -45.89 -27.17 -11.61
CA ASN A 178 -47.32 -27.06 -11.85
C ASN A 178 -47.99 -27.52 -10.56
N SER A 179 -48.43 -26.53 -9.78
CA SER A 179 -49.59 -26.63 -8.92
C SER A 179 -50.69 -27.40 -9.66
N ILE A 180 -50.77 -28.71 -9.45
CA ILE A 180 -52.00 -29.43 -9.70
C ILE A 180 -52.91 -29.03 -8.54
N GLU A 181 -53.70 -27.97 -8.75
CA GLU A 181 -54.88 -27.74 -7.93
C GLU A 181 -55.84 -28.91 -8.15
N ILE A 182 -55.68 -29.97 -7.38
CA ILE A 182 -56.73 -30.96 -7.20
C ILE A 182 -57.69 -30.36 -6.17
N SER A 183 -58.73 -29.70 -6.66
CA SER A 183 -59.85 -29.26 -5.82
C SER A 183 -60.64 -30.48 -5.36
N VAL A 184 -60.35 -30.95 -4.15
CA VAL A 184 -61.23 -31.86 -3.40
C VAL A 184 -61.35 -31.31 -1.99
N GLY A 185 -62.59 -31.16 -1.54
CA GLY A 185 -62.97 -30.40 -0.35
C GLY A 185 -62.25 -30.79 0.94
N GLU A 186 -62.06 -29.77 1.78
CA GLU A 186 -61.72 -29.83 3.21
C GLU A 186 -60.66 -30.87 3.61
N GLY A 187 -59.39 -30.55 3.34
CA GLY A 187 -58.23 -31.25 3.89
C GLY A 187 -57.05 -31.29 2.94
N SER A 188 -56.23 -30.24 2.92
CA SER A 188 -55.03 -30.18 2.09
C SER A 188 -53.91 -31.03 2.69
N PHE A 189 -53.58 -32.15 2.05
CA PHE A 189 -52.27 -32.81 2.16
C PHE A 189 -51.41 -32.38 0.98
N VAL A 190 -50.31 -31.67 1.25
CA VAL A 190 -49.27 -31.32 0.28
C VAL A 190 -48.20 -32.42 0.33
N SER A 191 -47.86 -33.00 -0.82
CA SER A 191 -46.77 -33.97 -0.97
C SER A 191 -45.45 -33.23 -1.10
N SER A 192 -44.57 -33.36 -0.09
CA SER A 192 -43.24 -32.75 -0.02
C SER A 192 -42.24 -33.44 -0.96
N TYR A 193 -41.78 -32.74 -1.99
CA TYR A 193 -40.46 -32.96 -2.58
C TYR A 193 -39.79 -31.59 -2.68
N TYR A 194 -39.02 -31.26 -1.64
CA TYR A 194 -38.22 -30.05 -1.44
C TYR A 194 -38.96 -28.72 -1.59
N ASP A 195 -39.73 -28.39 -0.55
CA ASP A 195 -40.25 -27.04 -0.34
C ASP A 195 -39.11 -26.14 0.20
N ARG A 196 -38.88 -24.99 -0.43
CA ARG A 196 -37.80 -24.03 -0.05
C ARG A 196 -38.10 -23.25 1.22
N ASP A 197 -39.36 -23.24 1.67
CA ASP A 197 -39.83 -22.41 2.79
C ASP A 197 -40.19 -23.21 4.05
N LEU A 198 -39.95 -24.54 4.06
CA LEU A 198 -40.08 -25.34 5.26
C LEU A 198 -38.69 -25.54 5.89
N ASN A 199 -38.43 -24.83 6.99
CA ASN A 199 -37.36 -25.05 7.97
C ASN A 199 -37.40 -26.44 8.63
N HIS A 200 -37.64 -27.50 7.86
CA HIS A 200 -37.60 -28.87 8.36
C HIS A 200 -36.19 -29.41 8.18
N GLN A 201 -35.46 -29.35 9.30
CA GLN A 201 -34.36 -30.26 9.64
C GLN A 201 -34.74 -31.66 9.15
N ASN A 202 -34.04 -32.18 8.13
CA ASN A 202 -34.08 -33.61 7.85
C ASN A 202 -33.38 -34.28 9.04
N ASP A 203 -34.19 -34.68 10.03
CA ASP A 203 -33.74 -35.30 11.28
C ASP A 203 -33.13 -36.68 11.09
N THR A 204 -32.80 -37.10 9.85
CA THR A 204 -32.34 -38.45 9.57
C THR A 204 -31.05 -38.52 8.76
N SER A 205 -30.10 -39.34 9.21
CA SER A 205 -28.88 -39.67 8.48
C SER A 205 -28.62 -41.17 8.46
N LEU A 206 -28.27 -41.70 7.28
CA LEU A 206 -27.88 -43.11 7.08
C LEU A 206 -26.37 -43.33 7.15
N PHE A 207 -25.58 -42.25 7.04
CA PHE A 207 -24.12 -42.25 7.04
C PHE A 207 -23.61 -41.33 8.16
N ASP A 208 -22.35 -41.48 8.56
CA ASP A 208 -21.74 -40.55 9.51
C ASP A 208 -21.65 -39.14 8.90
N MET A 209 -21.36 -39.06 7.60
CA MET A 209 -21.37 -37.84 6.80
C MET A 209 -21.80 -38.15 5.37
N SER A 210 -22.61 -37.28 4.76
CA SER A 210 -23.00 -37.39 3.36
C SER A 210 -23.03 -36.03 2.68
N LEU A 211 -22.43 -35.95 1.49
CA LEU A 211 -22.42 -34.74 0.68
C LEU A 211 -23.10 -35.02 -0.67
N THR A 212 -24.17 -34.27 -0.95
CA THR A 212 -24.87 -34.31 -2.24
C THR A 212 -24.74 -32.97 -2.93
N ILE A 213 -24.29 -32.96 -4.18
CA ILE A 213 -24.19 -31.76 -5.02
C ILE A 213 -25.18 -31.89 -6.17
N ILE A 214 -26.04 -30.90 -6.34
CA ILE A 214 -27.05 -30.85 -7.40
C ILE A 214 -26.77 -29.63 -8.27
N HIS A 215 -26.44 -29.87 -9.54
CA HIS A 215 -26.25 -28.83 -10.53
C HIS A 215 -27.47 -28.74 -11.46
N ASP A 216 -28.13 -27.58 -11.46
CA ASP A 216 -29.25 -27.27 -12.36
C ASP A 216 -28.74 -26.40 -13.53
N HIS A 217 -28.69 -27.02 -14.72
CA HIS A 217 -28.24 -26.35 -15.96
C HIS A 217 -29.19 -25.22 -16.41
N HIS A 218 -30.47 -25.29 -16.05
CA HIS A 218 -31.48 -24.29 -16.43
C HIS A 218 -31.44 -23.07 -15.52
N MET A 219 -31.37 -23.30 -14.21
CA MET A 219 -31.34 -22.24 -13.21
C MET A 219 -29.95 -21.64 -13.02
N ARG A 220 -28.90 -22.26 -13.59
CA ARG A 220 -27.49 -21.91 -13.32
C ARG A 220 -27.25 -21.80 -11.82
N SER A 221 -27.61 -22.86 -11.10
CA SER A 221 -27.47 -22.94 -9.65
C SER A 221 -26.90 -24.29 -9.28
N THR A 222 -25.91 -24.29 -8.38
CA THR A 222 -25.36 -25.52 -7.81
C THR A 222 -25.62 -25.53 -6.31
N GLU A 223 -26.49 -26.41 -5.86
CA GLU A 223 -26.85 -26.58 -4.46
C GLU A 223 -26.09 -27.78 -3.87
N CYS A 224 -25.63 -27.62 -2.65
CA CYS A 224 -24.90 -28.64 -1.92
C CYS A 224 -25.60 -28.92 -0.60
N PHE A 225 -25.83 -30.20 -0.32
CA PHE A 225 -26.49 -30.69 0.87
C PHE A 225 -25.47 -31.52 1.66
N LEU A 226 -25.15 -31.06 2.86
CA LEU A 226 -24.37 -31.84 3.82
C LEU A 226 -25.33 -32.38 4.88
N ASN A 227 -25.32 -33.70 5.07
CA ASN A 227 -26.08 -34.36 6.11
C ASN A 227 -25.15 -35.24 6.95
N CYS A 228 -25.20 -35.04 8.27
CA CYS A 228 -24.27 -35.59 9.24
C CYS A 228 -25.04 -36.29 10.36
N SER A 229 -24.50 -37.40 10.87
CA SER A 229 -25.15 -38.15 11.94
C SER A 229 -25.13 -37.38 13.27
N ALA A 230 -26.29 -37.20 13.89
CA ALA A 230 -26.43 -36.55 15.21
C ALA A 230 -25.85 -37.41 16.36
N ASP A 231 -25.44 -38.63 16.02
CA ASP A 231 -24.71 -39.53 16.90
C ASP A 231 -23.21 -39.22 16.98
N ILE A 232 -22.69 -38.37 16.07
CA ILE A 232 -21.29 -37.93 15.99
C ILE A 232 -21.19 -36.43 16.19
N PHE A 233 -22.06 -35.67 15.52
CA PHE A 233 -22.14 -34.22 15.67
C PHE A 233 -23.22 -33.89 16.69
N LYS A 234 -22.89 -33.10 17.72
CA LYS A 234 -23.81 -32.83 18.83
C LYS A 234 -24.72 -31.65 18.53
N HIS A 235 -24.23 -30.68 17.77
CA HIS A 235 -24.94 -29.45 17.46
C HIS A 235 -25.05 -29.22 15.94
N GLN A 236 -26.14 -28.59 15.51
CA GLN A 236 -26.32 -28.15 14.12
C GLN A 236 -25.19 -27.21 13.68
N ASP A 237 -24.75 -26.31 14.57
CA ASP A 237 -23.67 -25.35 14.33
C ASP A 237 -22.35 -26.04 13.94
N ASP A 238 -22.07 -27.24 14.47
CA ASP A 238 -20.88 -28.02 14.11
C ASP A 238 -20.93 -28.45 12.63
N VAL A 239 -22.12 -28.77 12.14
CA VAL A 239 -22.36 -29.21 10.76
C VAL A 239 -22.34 -28.03 9.80
N ASP A 240 -22.90 -26.90 10.20
CA ASP A 240 -22.83 -25.64 9.45
C ASP A 240 -21.37 -25.16 9.31
N LEU A 241 -20.56 -25.33 10.35
CA LEU A 241 -19.13 -25.02 10.32
C LEU A 241 -18.37 -25.91 9.32
N LEU A 242 -18.69 -27.21 9.25
CA LEU A 242 -18.10 -28.12 8.27
C LEU A 242 -18.45 -27.74 6.84
N LEU A 243 -19.68 -27.28 6.61
CA LEU A 243 -20.11 -26.80 5.31
C LEU A 243 -19.31 -25.57 4.87
N LYS A 244 -19.16 -24.59 5.78
CA LYS A 244 -18.33 -23.40 5.55
C LYS A 244 -16.89 -23.78 5.22
N ARG A 245 -16.32 -24.77 5.93
CA ARG A 245 -14.96 -25.29 5.65
C ARG A 245 -14.85 -25.94 4.27
N PHE A 246 -15.86 -26.68 3.84
CA PHE A 246 -15.91 -27.26 2.50
C PHE A 246 -15.98 -26.17 1.42
N GLN A 247 -16.85 -25.17 1.60
CA GLN A 247 -16.92 -24.00 0.73
C GLN A 247 -15.56 -23.28 0.64
N HIS A 248 -14.87 -23.11 1.78
CA HIS A 248 -13.54 -22.50 1.82
C HIS A 248 -12.50 -23.26 0.97
N ILE A 249 -12.53 -24.59 0.97
CA ILE A 249 -11.68 -25.41 0.09
C ILE A 249 -12.02 -25.16 -1.39
N LEU A 250 -13.31 -25.06 -1.75
CA LEU A 250 -13.71 -24.74 -3.11
C LEU A 250 -13.21 -23.36 -3.54
N THR A 251 -13.28 -22.36 -2.65
CA THR A 251 -12.76 -21.01 -2.90
C THR A 251 -11.24 -21.00 -3.09
N GLN A 252 -10.49 -21.72 -2.25
CA GLN A 252 -9.02 -21.86 -2.40
C GLN A 252 -8.63 -22.50 -3.73
N LEU A 253 -9.46 -23.41 -4.26
CA LEU A 253 -9.18 -24.13 -5.49
C LEU A 253 -9.63 -23.41 -6.77
N PHE A 254 -10.76 -22.68 -6.72
CA PHE A 254 -11.45 -22.23 -7.94
C PHE A 254 -11.87 -20.76 -7.98
N CYS A 255 -11.62 -19.96 -6.93
CA CYS A 255 -11.98 -18.54 -6.96
C CYS A 255 -10.97 -17.71 -7.78
N ALA A 256 -11.41 -17.11 -8.89
CA ALA A 256 -10.58 -16.34 -9.83
C ALA A 256 -9.92 -15.07 -9.22
N SER A 257 -10.36 -14.62 -8.04
CA SER A 257 -9.68 -13.55 -7.31
C SER A 257 -8.36 -13.99 -6.65
N ILE A 258 -8.15 -15.30 -6.42
CA ILE A 258 -6.95 -15.88 -5.78
C ILE A 258 -6.00 -16.54 -6.81
N VAL A 259 -6.47 -16.88 -8.01
CA VAL A 259 -5.60 -17.47 -9.04
C VAL A 259 -5.80 -16.76 -10.37
N ASN A 260 -4.81 -15.94 -10.75
CA ASN A 260 -4.66 -15.44 -12.12
C ASN A 260 -3.22 -15.70 -12.61
N GLU A 261 -2.71 -16.88 -12.30
CA GLU A 261 -1.89 -17.58 -13.27
C GLU A 261 -2.83 -18.36 -14.19
N SER A 262 -2.40 -18.62 -15.41
CA SER A 262 -3.17 -19.43 -16.35
C SER A 262 -3.70 -20.70 -15.66
N ILE A 263 -4.83 -21.24 -16.12
CA ILE A 263 -5.41 -22.51 -15.64
C ILE A 263 -4.37 -23.65 -15.53
N TYR A 264 -3.19 -23.50 -16.16
CA TYR A 264 -2.03 -24.37 -16.01
C TYR A 264 -1.38 -24.41 -14.61
N ASP A 265 -1.48 -23.41 -13.73
CA ASP A 265 -0.83 -23.44 -12.38
C ASP A 265 -1.71 -23.91 -11.22
N GLN A 266 -3.03 -23.98 -11.40
CA GLN A 266 -3.91 -24.74 -10.48
C GLN A 266 -3.49 -26.23 -10.38
N CYS A 267 -2.68 -26.68 -11.34
CA CYS A 267 -2.11 -28.02 -11.44
C CYS A 267 -1.04 -28.34 -10.37
N SER A 268 -0.53 -27.33 -9.67
CA SER A 268 0.68 -27.40 -8.84
C SER A 268 0.41 -27.45 -7.33
N ILE A 269 -0.82 -27.14 -6.89
CA ILE A 269 -1.15 -27.03 -5.45
C ILE A 269 -1.16 -28.43 -4.83
N SER A 270 -0.26 -28.65 -3.87
CA SER A 270 -0.29 -29.84 -3.02
C SER A 270 -1.53 -29.84 -2.13
N VAL A 271 -2.22 -30.98 -2.03
CA VAL A 271 -3.38 -31.17 -1.14
C VAL A 271 -3.01 -30.86 0.32
N SER A 272 -1.77 -31.15 0.75
CA SER A 272 -1.26 -30.77 2.08
C SER A 272 -1.17 -29.27 2.34
N ASN A 273 -1.17 -28.40 1.33
CA ASN A 273 -1.05 -26.95 1.53
C ASN A 273 -2.41 -26.24 1.71
N LEU A 274 -3.53 -26.94 1.49
CA LEU A 274 -4.88 -26.36 1.64
C LEU A 274 -5.29 -26.24 3.12
N SER A 275 -5.94 -25.17 3.53
CA SER A 275 -6.33 -24.97 4.94
C SER A 275 -7.80 -25.32 5.18
N LEU A 276 -8.09 -26.07 6.25
CA LEU A 276 -9.45 -26.21 6.81
C LEU A 276 -9.79 -25.14 7.85
N ASN A 277 -8.79 -24.42 8.36
CA ASN A 277 -9.07 -23.34 9.29
C ASN A 277 -9.82 -22.27 8.53
N LEU A 278 -11.07 -22.07 8.92
CA LEU A 278 -11.81 -20.93 8.46
C LEU A 278 -11.05 -19.71 8.98
N PRO A 279 -10.65 -18.79 8.09
CA PRO A 279 -10.28 -17.47 8.54
C PRO A 279 -11.53 -16.92 9.24
N GLU A 280 -11.37 -16.44 10.47
CA GLU A 280 -12.48 -16.07 11.37
C GLU A 280 -13.56 -15.25 10.62
N GLU A 281 -14.64 -15.89 10.17
CA GLU A 281 -15.80 -15.29 9.47
C GLU A 281 -15.52 -14.47 8.19
N ILE A 282 -15.47 -15.13 7.02
CA ILE A 282 -15.71 -14.43 5.74
C ILE A 282 -17.22 -14.10 5.68
N GLU A 283 -17.61 -12.97 6.24
CA GLU A 283 -18.89 -12.34 5.89
C GLU A 283 -18.83 -11.92 4.42
N GLU A 284 -19.86 -12.29 3.65
CA GLU A 284 -20.15 -11.64 2.37
C GLU A 284 -20.09 -10.12 2.59
N ILE A 285 -19.47 -9.39 1.65
CA ILE A 285 -19.46 -7.93 1.67
C ILE A 285 -20.92 -7.47 1.50
N GLN A 286 -21.65 -7.36 2.61
CA GLN A 286 -22.90 -6.61 2.66
C GLN A 286 -22.58 -5.21 2.17
N GLU A 287 -23.45 -4.67 1.33
CA GLU A 287 -23.33 -3.32 0.84
C GLU A 287 -23.47 -2.36 2.04
N VAL A 288 -22.34 -1.93 2.62
CA VAL A 288 -22.32 -1.07 3.81
C VAL A 288 -22.93 0.27 3.45
N ILE A 289 -24.04 0.66 4.08
CA ILE A 289 -24.69 1.96 3.86
C ILE A 289 -24.23 2.94 4.94
N PHE A 290 -23.61 4.05 4.53
CA PHE A 290 -23.21 5.11 5.46
C PHE A 290 -24.41 5.98 5.81
N HIS A 291 -24.75 6.05 7.09
CA HIS A 291 -25.90 6.79 7.57
C HIS A 291 -25.65 7.36 8.96
N ARG A 292 -26.40 8.41 9.30
CA ARG A 292 -26.37 9.04 10.62
C ARG A 292 -26.70 8.01 11.69
N LEU A 293 -25.84 7.85 12.69
CA LEU A 293 -26.05 6.92 13.81
C LEU A 293 -26.64 7.66 15.04
N PRO A 294 -27.96 7.52 15.32
CA PRO A 294 -28.59 8.18 16.46
C PRO A 294 -28.12 7.53 17.77
N GLY A 295 -27.35 8.27 18.57
CA GLY A 295 -26.87 7.81 19.88
C GLY A 295 -25.34 7.82 20.04
N ILE A 296 -24.57 8.07 18.97
CA ILE A 296 -23.15 8.38 19.11
C ILE A 296 -23.03 9.75 19.77
N ALA A 297 -22.52 9.76 21.01
CA ALA A 297 -22.15 10.96 21.76
C ALA A 297 -21.15 11.82 20.97
N ASN A 298 -20.64 12.89 21.56
CA ASN A 298 -19.55 13.66 20.92
C ASN A 298 -18.21 12.91 20.92
N GLU A 299 -18.19 11.58 21.10
CA GLU A 299 -16.99 10.76 21.24
C GLU A 299 -17.20 9.38 20.60
N ALA A 300 -16.18 8.90 19.88
CA ALA A 300 -16.19 7.63 19.16
C ALA A 300 -14.74 7.12 18.95
N PRO A 301 -14.53 5.85 18.56
CA PRO A 301 -13.23 5.41 18.05
C PRO A 301 -12.78 6.26 16.85
N ALA A 302 -11.48 6.52 16.78
CA ALA A 302 -10.86 7.13 15.61
C ALA A 302 -10.95 6.18 14.39
N SER A 303 -10.98 6.75 13.18
CA SER A 303 -10.83 5.94 11.96
C SER A 303 -9.45 5.30 11.92
N TYR A 304 -9.29 4.25 11.12
CA TYR A 304 -7.99 3.62 10.98
C TYR A 304 -6.94 4.57 10.38
N ALA A 305 -7.37 5.48 9.49
CA ALA A 305 -6.50 6.49 8.90
C ALA A 305 -6.02 7.52 9.95
N GLN A 306 -6.93 8.00 10.83
CA GLN A 306 -6.58 8.87 11.96
C GLN A 306 -5.59 8.19 12.91
N ALA A 307 -5.87 6.93 13.28
CA ALA A 307 -5.01 6.15 14.16
C ALA A 307 -3.60 5.96 13.57
N ARG A 308 -3.50 5.73 12.25
CA ARG A 308 -2.22 5.61 11.55
C ARG A 308 -1.40 6.90 11.63
N ILE A 309 -1.97 8.05 11.27
CA ILE A 309 -1.24 9.34 11.30
C ILE A 309 -0.79 9.66 12.73
N TRP A 310 -1.69 9.52 13.71
CA TRP A 310 -1.40 9.80 15.11
C TRP A 310 -0.29 8.89 15.69
N LEU A 311 -0.25 7.62 15.24
CA LEU A 311 0.77 6.65 15.63
C LEU A 311 2.11 6.94 14.91
N ASP A 312 2.08 7.26 13.61
CA ASP A 312 3.28 7.54 12.81
C ASP A 312 4.03 8.76 13.37
N GLU A 313 3.33 9.83 13.76
CA GLU A 313 3.95 10.99 14.43
C GLU A 313 4.65 10.60 15.74
N ARG A 314 4.07 9.69 16.53
CA ARG A 314 4.65 9.22 17.80
C ARG A 314 5.81 8.26 17.61
N ILE A 315 5.78 7.41 16.58
CA ILE A 315 6.90 6.52 16.25
C ILE A 315 8.11 7.35 15.79
N ARG A 316 7.84 8.44 15.06
CA ARG A 316 8.87 9.36 14.56
C ARG A 316 9.37 10.35 15.63
N PHE A 317 8.57 10.56 16.68
CA PHE A 317 8.93 11.38 17.81
C PHE A 317 10.19 10.84 18.52
N ASP A 318 11.32 11.50 18.27
CA ASP A 318 12.55 11.33 19.05
C ASP A 318 12.69 12.58 19.93
N PRO A 319 12.58 12.47 21.27
CA PRO A 319 12.70 13.61 22.17
C PRO A 319 14.09 14.27 22.13
N ASN A 320 15.09 13.62 21.52
CA ASN A 320 16.45 14.13 21.41
C ASN A 320 16.78 14.73 20.04
N LYS A 321 15.80 14.89 19.14
CA LYS A 321 16.00 15.46 17.79
C LYS A 321 15.05 16.64 17.52
N PRO A 322 15.47 17.61 16.67
CA PRO A 322 14.56 18.62 16.15
C PRO A 322 13.43 17.94 15.38
N GLN A 323 12.19 18.25 15.75
CA GLN A 323 11.00 17.69 15.14
C GLN A 323 10.56 18.55 13.96
N ILE A 324 10.16 17.89 12.88
CA ILE A 324 9.59 18.54 11.71
C ILE A 324 8.18 18.00 11.56
N ALA A 325 7.21 18.90 11.48
CA ALA A 325 5.84 18.52 11.14
C ALA A 325 5.81 17.92 9.73
N ILE A 326 5.21 16.74 9.60
CA ILE A 326 5.04 16.02 8.33
C ILE A 326 3.60 15.99 7.86
N TYR A 327 2.65 16.22 8.77
CA TYR A 327 1.22 16.17 8.51
C TYR A 327 0.55 17.55 8.57
N ASN A 328 1.33 18.63 8.52
CA ASN A 328 0.78 19.97 8.26
C ASN A 328 0.46 20.11 6.76
N MET A 329 -0.73 20.63 6.45
CA MET A 329 -1.23 20.83 5.10
C MET A 329 -1.49 22.32 4.83
N PRO A 330 -0.46 23.16 4.60
CA PRO A 330 -0.65 24.56 4.28
C PRO A 330 -1.10 24.74 2.82
N PHE A 331 -2.27 25.37 2.64
CA PHE A 331 -2.80 25.78 1.34
C PHE A 331 -2.66 27.29 1.19
N VAL A 332 -1.78 27.72 0.28
CA VAL A 332 -1.39 29.12 0.13
C VAL A 332 -2.09 29.76 -1.06
N TYR A 333 -2.72 30.91 -0.83
CA TYR A 333 -3.49 31.66 -1.81
C TYR A 333 -3.07 33.11 -1.88
N ARG A 334 -3.26 33.71 -3.06
CA ARG A 334 -3.22 35.16 -3.29
C ARG A 334 -4.50 35.62 -3.97
N LEU A 335 -4.84 36.88 -3.84
CA LEU A 335 -5.94 37.46 -4.63
C LEU A 335 -5.47 37.74 -6.06
N GLN A 336 -6.40 37.65 -7.03
CA GLN A 336 -6.14 38.19 -8.35
C GLN A 336 -6.00 39.72 -8.32
N PRO A 337 -5.16 40.30 -9.20
CA PRO A 337 -5.00 41.75 -9.31
C PRO A 337 -6.34 42.47 -9.44
N GLY A 338 -6.57 43.48 -8.59
CA GLY A 338 -7.79 44.28 -8.57
C GLY A 338 -8.91 43.77 -7.67
N HIS A 339 -8.78 42.58 -7.07
CA HIS A 339 -9.72 42.10 -6.04
C HIS A 339 -9.25 42.53 -4.64
N THR A 340 -10.21 42.67 -3.73
CA THR A 340 -9.94 42.87 -2.30
C THR A 340 -10.80 41.95 -1.46
N LEU A 341 -10.36 41.53 -0.28
CA LEU A 341 -11.12 40.62 0.61
C LEU A 341 -11.17 41.19 2.04
N SER A 342 -12.36 41.21 2.66
CA SER A 342 -12.54 41.72 4.02
C SER A 342 -12.15 40.67 5.06
N ILE A 343 -11.15 40.98 5.88
CA ILE A 343 -10.70 40.12 6.97
C ILE A 343 -11.78 39.94 8.04
N LYS A 344 -12.56 40.99 8.32
CA LYS A 344 -13.65 40.93 9.30
C LYS A 344 -14.73 39.94 8.85
N GLN A 345 -15.12 39.98 7.57
CA GLN A 345 -16.12 39.08 7.01
C GLN A 345 -15.56 37.66 6.87
N LEU A 346 -14.28 37.53 6.49
CA LEU A 346 -13.58 36.24 6.42
C LEU A 346 -13.51 35.57 7.80
N THR A 347 -13.14 36.32 8.84
CA THR A 347 -13.08 35.83 10.22
C THR A 347 -14.43 35.30 10.68
N HIS A 348 -15.50 36.07 10.44
CA HIS A 348 -16.86 35.62 10.77
C HIS A 348 -17.25 34.35 9.99
N ALA A 349 -16.94 34.30 8.69
CA ALA A 349 -17.21 33.15 7.85
C ALA A 349 -16.45 31.90 8.29
N LEU A 350 -15.18 32.03 8.68
CA LEU A 350 -14.36 30.95 9.22
C LEU A 350 -14.96 30.36 10.49
N HIS A 351 -15.45 31.18 11.42
CA HIS A 351 -16.14 30.68 12.61
C HIS A 351 -17.38 29.85 12.26
N LEU A 352 -18.20 30.31 11.31
CA LEU A 352 -19.39 29.56 10.86
C LEU A 352 -19.01 28.24 10.19
N THR A 353 -17.99 28.25 9.32
CA THR A 353 -17.52 27.05 8.62
C THR A 353 -16.91 26.04 9.56
N VAL A 354 -16.03 26.47 10.48
CA VAL A 354 -15.41 25.56 11.46
C VAL A 354 -16.48 24.94 12.37
N ASN A 355 -17.43 25.73 12.86
CA ASN A 355 -18.50 25.21 13.73
C ASN A 355 -19.46 24.23 13.02
N LYS A 356 -19.64 24.35 11.70
CA LYS A 356 -20.48 23.42 10.92
C LYS A 356 -19.83 22.04 10.78
N HIS A 357 -18.50 21.97 10.81
CA HIS A 357 -17.74 20.76 10.46
C HIS A 357 -17.00 20.19 11.68
N PRO A 358 -17.57 19.19 12.37
CA PRO A 358 -17.02 18.66 13.62
C PRO A 358 -15.54 18.26 13.57
N SER A 359 -15.08 17.72 12.44
CA SER A 359 -13.69 17.30 12.24
C SER A 359 -12.69 18.44 12.43
N LEU A 360 -13.07 19.69 12.17
CA LEU A 360 -12.21 20.88 12.34
C LEU A 360 -12.06 21.35 13.79
N HIS A 361 -12.73 20.68 14.73
CA HIS A 361 -12.62 20.94 16.16
C HIS A 361 -12.79 19.63 16.96
N THR A 362 -12.18 18.56 16.46
CA THR A 362 -12.17 17.24 17.08
C THR A 362 -10.79 16.94 17.68
N SER A 363 -10.78 16.56 18.95
CA SER A 363 -9.59 16.09 19.66
C SER A 363 -9.36 14.59 19.45
N LEU A 364 -8.09 14.16 19.53
CA LEU A 364 -7.66 12.76 19.49
C LEU A 364 -6.91 12.41 20.77
N HIS A 365 -7.33 11.36 21.46
CA HIS A 365 -6.71 10.90 22.70
C HIS A 365 -6.71 9.38 22.81
N SER A 366 -5.72 8.82 23.49
CA SER A 366 -5.62 7.38 23.69
C SER A 366 -6.46 6.95 24.89
N ASP A 367 -7.31 5.94 24.69
CA ASP A 367 -8.00 5.23 25.77
C ASP A 367 -7.17 4.00 26.14
N ILE A 368 -6.54 4.04 27.32
CA ILE A 368 -5.63 3.01 27.82
C ILE A 368 -6.38 1.71 28.14
N GLU A 369 -7.63 1.80 28.59
CA GLU A 369 -8.43 0.62 28.97
C GLU A 369 -8.88 -0.14 27.73
N LYS A 370 -9.27 0.59 26.67
CA LYS A 370 -9.70 -0.02 25.40
C LYS A 370 -8.55 -0.32 24.44
N ASN A 371 -7.35 0.19 24.71
CA ASN A 371 -6.20 0.14 23.81
C ASN A 371 -6.53 0.65 22.38
N LEU A 372 -7.34 1.71 22.31
CA LEU A 372 -7.82 2.33 21.08
C LEU A 372 -7.56 3.84 21.09
N LEU A 373 -7.40 4.42 19.90
CA LEU A 373 -7.44 5.86 19.73
C LEU A 373 -8.91 6.30 19.67
N MET A 374 -9.27 7.26 20.51
CA MET A 374 -10.59 7.86 20.55
C MET A 374 -10.54 9.26 19.96
N GLN A 375 -11.66 9.67 19.36
CA GLN A 375 -11.87 11.03 18.86
C GLN A 375 -13.06 11.65 19.59
N ARG A 376 -12.95 12.94 19.94
CA ARG A 376 -14.01 13.69 20.63
C ARG A 376 -14.20 15.07 20.03
N VAL A 377 -15.42 15.35 19.60
CA VAL A 377 -15.87 16.67 19.12
C VAL A 377 -15.93 17.63 20.30
N ILE A 378 -15.18 18.73 20.22
CA ILE A 378 -15.19 19.78 21.25
C ILE A 378 -16.40 20.69 21.02
N THR A 379 -17.30 20.75 21.99
CA THR A 379 -18.51 21.59 21.93
C THR A 379 -18.28 22.98 22.53
N HIS A 380 -19.27 23.87 22.40
CA HIS A 380 -19.24 25.17 23.06
C HIS A 380 -19.26 25.07 24.60
N GLU A 381 -19.87 24.02 25.18
CA GLU A 381 -19.93 23.82 26.63
C GLU A 381 -18.58 23.34 27.21
N ASP A 382 -17.77 22.66 26.39
CA ASP A 382 -16.41 22.23 26.77
C ASP A 382 -15.41 23.42 26.84
N LYS A 383 -15.78 24.60 26.35
CA LYS A 383 -14.90 25.78 26.27
C LYS A 383 -14.93 26.57 27.58
N ASN A 384 -13.86 26.49 28.36
CA ASN A 384 -13.60 27.43 29.45
C ASN A 384 -13.20 28.83 28.90
N ASN A 385 -14.12 29.57 28.25
CA ASN A 385 -14.00 30.98 27.77
C ASN A 385 -12.73 31.45 27.02
N GLU A 386 -11.65 30.66 26.90
CA GLU A 386 -10.33 31.07 26.38
C GLU A 386 -9.77 30.11 25.30
N ASN A 387 -10.30 28.90 25.16
CA ASN A 387 -9.81 27.92 24.18
C ASN A 387 -10.55 28.04 22.84
N ASN A 388 -9.96 28.79 21.90
CA ASN A 388 -10.37 28.75 20.50
C ASN A 388 -10.00 27.40 19.86
N THR A 389 -10.91 26.83 19.06
CA THR A 389 -10.68 25.56 18.34
C THR A 389 -9.81 25.73 17.08
N PHE A 390 -9.52 26.97 16.70
CA PHE A 390 -8.60 27.33 15.62
C PHE A 390 -8.01 28.73 15.88
N SER A 391 -6.88 29.05 15.25
CA SER A 391 -6.23 30.36 15.36
C SER A 391 -6.29 31.15 14.05
N ILE A 392 -6.33 32.47 14.17
CA ILE A 392 -6.09 33.40 13.06
C ILE A 392 -4.86 34.21 13.44
N ILE A 393 -3.83 34.18 12.60
CA ILE A 393 -2.55 34.85 12.83
C ILE A 393 -2.32 35.84 11.71
N GLU A 394 -1.78 37.01 12.06
CA GLU A 394 -1.44 38.07 11.12
C GLU A 394 0.06 38.37 11.23
N THR A 395 0.77 38.34 10.11
CA THR A 395 2.18 38.76 10.04
C THR A 395 2.43 39.64 8.83
N THR A 396 3.62 40.24 8.77
CA THR A 396 4.08 41.05 7.64
C THR A 396 5.33 40.44 7.02
N TYR A 397 5.53 40.66 5.72
CA TYR A 397 6.80 40.35 5.05
C TYR A 397 7.25 41.54 4.18
N GLU A 398 8.56 41.76 4.11
CA GLU A 398 9.17 42.78 3.26
C GLU A 398 10.05 42.18 2.16
N THR A 399 10.66 41.02 2.43
CA THR A 399 11.59 40.32 1.54
C THR A 399 11.10 38.91 1.20
N ASP A 400 11.56 38.36 0.08
CA ASP A 400 11.24 36.98 -0.30
C ASP A 400 11.81 35.96 0.70
N GLU A 401 12.92 36.29 1.37
CA GLU A 401 13.53 35.47 2.42
C GLU A 401 12.63 35.34 3.65
N GLN A 402 12.11 36.46 4.18
CA GLN A 402 11.13 36.45 5.27
C GLN A 402 9.86 35.68 4.90
N LEU A 403 9.40 35.84 3.65
CA LEU A 403 8.24 35.08 3.17
C LEU A 403 8.53 33.57 3.15
N ASN A 404 9.71 33.17 2.68
CA ASN A 404 10.12 31.77 2.65
C ASN A 404 10.25 31.18 4.06
N GLU A 405 10.78 31.92 5.03
CA GLU A 405 10.83 31.51 6.44
C GLU A 405 9.43 31.25 7.00
N ILE A 406 8.49 32.17 6.77
CA ILE A 406 7.09 32.00 7.20
C ILE A 406 6.47 30.74 6.58
N LEU A 407 6.66 30.54 5.27
CA LEU A 407 6.13 29.37 4.57
C LEU A 407 6.78 28.06 5.04
N HIS A 408 8.08 28.10 5.38
CA HIS A 408 8.78 26.97 5.96
C HIS A 408 8.26 26.63 7.36
N ASP A 409 8.02 27.64 8.21
CA ASP A 409 7.46 27.45 9.55
C ASP A 409 6.07 26.82 9.48
N GLU A 410 5.17 27.35 8.65
CA GLU A 410 3.82 26.79 8.42
C GLU A 410 3.85 25.30 8.06
N LYS A 411 4.84 24.88 7.27
CA LYS A 411 4.98 23.48 6.84
C LYS A 411 5.67 22.60 7.87
N ARG A 412 6.67 23.11 8.60
CA ARG A 412 7.62 22.28 9.37
C ARG A 412 7.47 22.40 10.88
N ASN A 413 6.74 23.37 11.40
CA ASN A 413 6.66 23.60 12.83
C ASN A 413 5.71 22.57 13.49
N PRO A 414 6.21 21.70 14.40
CA PRO A 414 5.41 20.65 15.04
C PRO A 414 4.48 21.20 16.12
N HIS A 415 4.62 22.48 16.50
CA HIS A 415 3.85 23.10 17.58
C HIS A 415 2.65 23.92 17.08
N LEU A 416 2.37 23.91 15.78
CA LEU A 416 1.24 24.69 15.23
C LEU A 416 -0.13 24.11 15.60
N PHE A 417 -0.18 22.81 15.87
CA PHE A 417 -1.40 22.06 16.16
C PHE A 417 -1.26 21.27 17.46
N ASP A 418 -2.38 21.09 18.15
CA ASP A 418 -2.49 20.22 19.32
C ASP A 418 -3.73 19.33 19.14
N LEU A 419 -3.49 18.12 18.65
CA LEU A 419 -4.54 17.13 18.42
C LEU A 419 -5.27 16.75 19.70
N ALA A 420 -4.64 16.80 20.87
CA ALA A 420 -5.29 16.45 22.13
C ALA A 420 -6.30 17.52 22.58
N GLN A 421 -6.09 18.77 22.17
CA GLN A 421 -7.00 19.90 22.44
C GLN A 421 -7.98 20.18 21.29
N GLY A 422 -7.85 19.47 20.18
CA GLY A 422 -8.68 19.70 18.98
C GLY A 422 -8.29 20.96 18.20
N LEU A 423 -7.06 21.47 18.39
CA LEU A 423 -6.50 22.57 17.61
C LEU A 423 -5.90 21.99 16.32
N VAL A 424 -6.70 21.90 15.26
CA VAL A 424 -6.36 21.18 14.02
C VAL A 424 -6.43 22.04 12.76
N PHE A 425 -6.81 23.30 12.91
CA PHE A 425 -6.91 24.28 11.83
C PHE A 425 -6.35 25.63 12.27
N ARG A 426 -5.67 26.33 11.36
CA ARG A 426 -5.25 27.72 11.52
C ARG A 426 -5.36 28.47 10.20
N CYS A 427 -5.61 29.77 10.29
CA CYS A 427 -5.60 30.69 9.17
C CYS A 427 -4.47 31.71 9.38
N HIS A 428 -3.53 31.80 8.44
CA HIS A 428 -2.43 32.78 8.51
C HIS A 428 -2.59 33.80 7.39
N ILE A 429 -2.76 35.06 7.79
CA ILE A 429 -2.84 36.21 6.90
C ILE A 429 -1.47 36.89 6.89
N ILE A 430 -0.88 37.04 5.70
CA ILE A 430 0.47 37.58 5.53
C ILE A 430 0.40 38.84 4.68
N TYR A 431 0.66 39.99 5.30
CA TYR A 431 0.58 41.29 4.66
C TYR A 431 1.92 41.72 4.05
N TYR A 432 1.87 42.34 2.86
CA TYR A 432 3.06 42.95 2.29
C TYR A 432 3.38 44.29 2.99
N LYS A 433 4.57 44.37 3.59
CA LYS A 433 5.15 45.51 4.34
C LYS A 433 4.42 45.96 5.61
N GLN A 434 3.10 46.04 5.60
CA GLN A 434 2.35 46.52 6.76
C GLN A 434 0.94 45.91 6.80
N ILE A 435 0.43 45.70 8.01
CA ILE A 435 -0.95 45.28 8.23
C ILE A 435 -1.91 46.31 7.65
N SER A 436 -2.91 45.84 6.91
CA SER A 436 -3.90 46.71 6.25
C SER A 436 -4.74 47.46 7.29
N PRO A 437 -4.68 48.81 7.36
CA PRO A 437 -5.45 49.58 8.36
C PRO A 437 -6.97 49.45 8.15
N ASN A 438 -7.40 49.16 6.92
CA ASN A 438 -8.81 48.95 6.58
C ASN A 438 -9.23 47.48 6.69
N HIS A 439 -8.34 46.58 7.14
CA HIS A 439 -8.59 45.14 7.26
C HIS A 439 -9.06 44.52 5.93
N LEU A 440 -8.48 45.01 4.82
CA LEU A 440 -8.70 44.51 3.46
C LEU A 440 -7.40 43.88 2.93
N LEU A 441 -7.49 42.65 2.44
CA LEU A 441 -6.41 42.01 1.70
C LEU A 441 -6.38 42.47 0.24
N SER A 442 -5.18 42.53 -0.32
CA SER A 442 -4.87 42.86 -1.71
C SER A 442 -4.18 41.69 -2.42
N ASP A 443 -3.89 41.85 -3.71
CA ASP A 443 -3.18 40.88 -4.56
C ASP A 443 -1.71 40.64 -4.16
N LYS A 444 -1.15 41.52 -3.32
CA LYS A 444 0.21 41.38 -2.77
C LYS A 444 0.24 40.59 -1.46
N ASP A 445 -0.89 40.46 -0.78
CA ASP A 445 -0.98 39.75 0.49
C ASP A 445 -1.24 38.26 0.23
N LEU A 446 -0.91 37.42 1.21
CA LEU A 446 -1.16 35.98 1.15
C LEU A 446 -2.14 35.53 2.23
N LEU A 447 -2.85 34.46 1.92
CA LEU A 447 -3.75 33.77 2.82
C LEU A 447 -3.38 32.29 2.84
N ILE A 448 -3.10 31.76 4.03
CA ILE A 448 -2.80 30.35 4.24
C ILE A 448 -3.91 29.73 5.08
N PHE A 449 -4.53 28.67 4.54
CA PHE A 449 -5.35 27.76 5.33
C PHE A 449 -4.51 26.53 5.63
N ASN A 450 -4.13 26.32 6.88
CA ASN A 450 -3.30 25.18 7.28
C ASN A 450 -4.11 24.24 8.17
N PHE A 451 -4.11 22.96 7.80
CA PHE A 451 -4.84 21.90 8.48
C PHE A 451 -3.88 20.81 8.93
N HIS A 452 -4.22 20.14 10.02
CA HIS A 452 -3.57 18.88 10.36
C HIS A 452 -4.19 17.73 9.55
N HIS A 453 -3.37 16.94 8.86
CA HIS A 453 -3.81 15.88 7.94
C HIS A 453 -4.63 14.79 8.65
N ALA A 454 -4.42 14.57 9.94
CA ALA A 454 -5.26 13.69 10.77
C ALA A 454 -6.77 14.00 10.72
N GLN A 455 -7.17 15.24 10.41
CA GLN A 455 -8.58 15.66 10.35
C GLN A 455 -9.01 16.14 8.96
N PHE A 456 -8.13 16.12 7.97
CA PHE A 456 -8.35 16.78 6.70
C PHE A 456 -7.67 16.03 5.54
N ASP A 457 -8.36 15.92 4.40
CA ASP A 457 -7.83 15.37 3.16
C ASP A 457 -7.98 16.37 2.00
N PHE A 458 -7.30 16.13 0.87
CA PHE A 458 -7.38 17.02 -0.28
C PHE A 458 -8.82 17.28 -0.78
N PRO A 459 -9.70 16.27 -0.94
CA PRO A 459 -11.10 16.49 -1.30
C PRO A 459 -11.87 17.38 -0.31
N SER A 460 -11.53 17.37 0.98
CA SER A 460 -12.15 18.22 1.99
C SER A 460 -11.98 19.73 1.71
N MET A 461 -10.94 20.13 0.97
CA MET A 461 -10.71 21.53 0.60
C MET A 461 -11.88 22.12 -0.22
N ASN A 462 -12.43 21.36 -1.16
CA ASN A 462 -13.54 21.82 -1.99
C ASN A 462 -14.80 22.07 -1.14
N ILE A 463 -15.03 21.23 -0.13
CA ILE A 463 -16.15 21.34 0.81
C ILE A 463 -15.96 22.57 1.70
N PHE A 464 -14.74 22.72 2.24
CA PHE A 464 -14.36 23.85 3.08
C PHE A 464 -14.54 25.19 2.35
N LEU A 465 -14.00 25.33 1.13
CA LEU A 465 -14.08 26.57 0.36
C LEU A 465 -15.50 26.89 -0.09
N ARG A 466 -16.28 25.88 -0.49
CA ARG A 466 -17.71 26.06 -0.84
C ARG A 466 -18.48 26.66 0.34
N ASP A 467 -18.31 26.06 1.51
CA ASP A 467 -19.04 26.47 2.73
C ASP A 467 -18.52 27.80 3.27
N LEU A 468 -17.20 28.05 3.20
CA LEU A 468 -16.59 29.34 3.52
C LEU A 468 -17.13 30.45 2.62
N ASN A 469 -17.22 30.23 1.31
CA ASN A 469 -17.76 31.21 0.38
C ASN A 469 -19.24 31.51 0.65
N GLN A 470 -20.03 30.47 0.96
CA GLN A 470 -21.44 30.64 1.34
C GLN A 470 -21.56 31.45 2.65
N ALA A 471 -20.78 31.10 3.68
CA ALA A 471 -20.75 31.81 4.96
C ALA A 471 -20.32 33.27 4.77
N TYR A 472 -19.31 33.50 3.94
CA TYR A 472 -18.81 34.84 3.64
C TYR A 472 -19.88 35.69 2.95
N THR A 473 -20.51 35.16 1.90
CA THR A 473 -21.47 35.90 1.07
C THR A 473 -22.78 36.18 1.80
N THR A 474 -23.28 35.21 2.57
CA THR A 474 -24.63 35.29 3.18
C THR A 474 -24.61 35.64 4.67
N GLY A 475 -23.47 35.51 5.34
CA GLY A 475 -23.35 35.63 6.79
C GLY A 475 -24.02 34.50 7.57
N GLN A 476 -24.44 33.42 6.91
CA GLN A 476 -25.14 32.29 7.51
C GLN A 476 -24.71 30.97 6.86
N LEU A 477 -24.82 29.88 7.61
CA LEU A 477 -24.54 28.54 7.10
C LEU A 477 -25.56 27.58 7.72
N SER A 478 -26.32 26.86 6.88
CA SER A 478 -27.33 25.92 7.36
C SER A 478 -26.68 24.60 7.76
N TYR A 479 -27.05 24.09 8.93
CA TYR A 479 -26.60 22.81 9.46
C TYR A 479 -27.72 22.16 10.26
N ASP A 480 -28.00 20.89 9.99
CA ASP A 480 -28.97 20.09 10.76
C ASP A 480 -28.24 18.91 11.42
N ASP A 481 -28.03 19.03 12.74
CA ASP A 481 -27.37 18.05 13.59
C ASP A 481 -28.04 16.67 13.58
N ASN A 482 -29.34 16.59 13.26
CA ASN A 482 -30.10 15.36 13.39
C ASN A 482 -30.05 14.48 12.14
N THR A 483 -29.77 15.06 10.97
CA THR A 483 -29.82 14.34 9.69
C THR A 483 -28.46 14.26 8.99
N THR A 484 -27.51 15.12 9.36
CA THR A 484 -26.21 15.19 8.68
C THR A 484 -25.25 14.12 9.20
N LEU A 485 -24.78 13.26 8.30
CA LEU A 485 -23.72 12.28 8.58
C LEU A 485 -22.42 13.00 9.01
N ARG A 486 -21.86 12.63 10.16
CA ARG A 486 -20.57 13.13 10.67
C ARG A 486 -19.44 12.17 10.35
N TYR A 487 -18.21 12.66 10.38
CA TYR A 487 -17.02 11.82 10.29
C TYR A 487 -16.92 10.77 11.43
N LEU A 488 -17.42 11.10 12.63
CA LEU A 488 -17.53 10.12 13.74
C LEU A 488 -18.45 8.95 13.40
N ASP A 489 -19.53 9.20 12.65
CA ASP A 489 -20.45 8.13 12.27
C ASP A 489 -19.75 7.20 11.25
N TYR A 490 -18.98 7.77 10.32
CA TYR A 490 -18.13 7.02 9.39
C TYR A 490 -17.12 6.15 10.11
N SER A 491 -16.41 6.66 11.12
CA SER A 491 -15.39 5.87 11.83
C SER A 491 -16.00 4.69 12.58
N VAL A 492 -17.20 4.84 13.17
CA VAL A 492 -17.89 3.72 13.82
C VAL A 492 -18.33 2.66 12.80
N ILE A 493 -18.88 3.09 11.66
CA ILE A 493 -19.27 2.16 10.59
C ILE A 493 -18.05 1.43 10.02
N GLU A 494 -16.92 2.13 9.83
CA GLU A 494 -15.66 1.54 9.37
C GLU A 494 -15.15 0.45 10.32
N GLN A 495 -15.25 0.67 11.63
CA GLN A 495 -14.85 -0.30 12.67
C GLN A 495 -15.76 -1.54 12.71
N GLN A 496 -16.97 -1.47 12.14
CA GLN A 496 -17.93 -2.58 12.08
C GLN A 496 -17.86 -3.35 10.75
N MET A 497 -17.03 -2.93 9.80
CA MET A 497 -16.91 -3.63 8.52
C MET A 497 -16.27 -5.01 8.69
N ALA A 498 -16.74 -5.99 7.91
CA ALA A 498 -16.16 -7.32 7.83
C ALA A 498 -14.69 -7.25 7.39
N MET A 499 -13.78 -7.77 8.20
CA MET A 499 -12.33 -7.63 7.98
C MET A 499 -11.67 -8.88 7.42
N THR A 500 -12.33 -10.02 7.49
CA THR A 500 -11.71 -11.33 7.28
C THR A 500 -11.38 -11.62 5.82
N GLY A 501 -12.33 -11.38 4.92
CA GLY A 501 -12.09 -11.53 3.48
C GLY A 501 -10.94 -10.64 2.99
N ALA A 502 -10.87 -9.41 3.52
CA ALA A 502 -9.78 -8.50 3.21
C ALA A 502 -8.45 -8.95 3.81
N SER A 503 -8.44 -9.37 5.09
CA SER A 503 -7.27 -9.91 5.77
C SER A 503 -6.65 -11.09 4.99
N MET A 504 -7.46 -12.03 4.51
CA MET A 504 -6.96 -13.15 3.73
C MET A 504 -6.39 -12.71 2.38
N PHE A 505 -7.08 -11.81 1.70
CA PHE A 505 -6.63 -11.30 0.42
C PHE A 505 -5.24 -10.67 0.56
N TRP A 506 -5.03 -9.84 1.60
CA TRP A 506 -3.76 -9.18 1.82
C TRP A 506 -2.64 -10.14 2.24
N LEU A 507 -2.96 -11.16 3.03
CA LEU A 507 -2.03 -12.24 3.37
C LEU A 507 -1.58 -13.00 2.10
N ASP A 508 -2.47 -13.24 1.17
CA ASP A 508 -2.18 -13.93 -0.09
C ASP A 508 -1.43 -13.03 -1.09
N ALA A 509 -1.91 -11.79 -1.31
CA ALA A 509 -1.32 -10.84 -2.23
C ALA A 509 0.16 -10.52 -1.91
N LEU A 510 0.50 -10.54 -0.62
CA LEU A 510 1.85 -10.28 -0.12
C LEU A 510 2.62 -11.55 0.26
N ARG A 511 2.11 -12.74 -0.09
CA ARG A 511 2.77 -14.01 0.20
C ARG A 511 4.17 -14.03 -0.39
N ASP A 512 5.18 -14.30 0.44
CA ASP A 512 6.60 -14.30 0.05
C ASP A 512 7.15 -12.92 -0.39
N CYS A 513 6.39 -11.83 -0.22
CA CYS A 513 6.87 -10.49 -0.54
C CYS A 513 7.93 -10.06 0.47
N LYS A 514 9.11 -9.65 0.01
CA LYS A 514 10.21 -9.25 0.88
C LYS A 514 10.10 -7.79 1.32
N LEU A 515 9.02 -7.47 2.03
CA LEU A 515 8.75 -6.10 2.54
C LEU A 515 9.80 -5.60 3.54
N ASP A 516 10.60 -6.50 4.11
CA ASP A 516 11.75 -6.21 4.97
C ASP A 516 13.02 -5.84 4.20
N GLN A 517 13.06 -6.09 2.88
CA GLN A 517 14.18 -5.76 2.01
C GLN A 517 13.89 -4.46 1.27
N PRO A 518 14.68 -3.40 1.51
CA PRO A 518 14.45 -2.14 0.83
C PRO A 518 14.66 -2.27 -0.67
N LEU A 519 13.92 -1.49 -1.45
CA LEU A 519 14.14 -1.41 -2.90
C LEU A 519 15.59 -0.98 -3.16
N SER A 520 16.26 -1.65 -4.10
CA SER A 520 17.65 -1.32 -4.50
C SER A 520 17.71 -0.06 -5.36
N LEU A 521 17.09 1.03 -4.92
CA LEU A 521 17.12 2.31 -5.61
C LEU A 521 18.57 2.86 -5.60
N PRO A 522 18.95 3.68 -6.60
CA PRO A 522 20.28 4.27 -6.70
C PRO A 522 20.44 5.40 -5.68
N PHE A 523 20.38 5.06 -4.39
CA PHE A 523 20.42 6.02 -3.31
C PHE A 523 21.80 6.67 -3.24
N ASP A 524 21.74 7.98 -3.04
CA ASP A 524 22.91 8.76 -2.68
C ASP A 524 23.39 8.49 -1.25
N ARG A 525 22.50 8.04 -0.34
CA ARG A 525 22.79 7.70 1.06
C ARG A 525 22.22 6.31 1.38
N TYR A 526 23.01 5.42 1.97
CA TYR A 526 22.54 4.08 2.35
C TYR A 526 21.66 4.17 3.60
N ARG A 527 20.52 3.48 3.61
CA ARG A 527 19.62 3.41 4.78
C ARG A 527 19.93 2.13 5.57
N LEU A 528 20.36 2.26 6.83
CA LEU A 528 20.48 1.10 7.72
C LEU A 528 19.09 0.67 8.21
N ALA A 529 18.85 -0.63 8.35
CA ALA A 529 17.56 -1.20 8.78
C ALA A 529 17.09 -0.71 10.17
N ASN A 530 17.99 -0.08 10.96
CA ASN A 530 17.73 0.37 12.32
C ASN A 530 17.70 1.91 12.46
N GLU A 531 17.81 2.66 11.36
CA GLU A 531 17.80 4.13 11.39
C GLU A 531 16.37 4.68 11.31
N HIS A 532 16.06 5.65 12.18
CA HIS A 532 14.81 6.42 12.11
C HIS A 532 14.72 7.12 10.75
N ARG A 533 13.61 6.97 10.02
CA ARG A 533 13.34 7.74 8.80
C ARG A 533 13.40 9.22 9.14
N THR A 534 14.14 10.00 8.33
CA THR A 534 14.14 11.46 8.46
C THR A 534 12.95 12.03 7.72
N ASP A 535 12.32 13.04 8.29
CA ASP A 535 11.17 13.76 7.71
C ASP A 535 11.59 14.81 6.65
N ARG A 536 12.79 14.62 6.07
CA ARG A 536 13.45 15.55 5.15
C ARG A 536 13.27 15.06 3.72
N GLY A 537 12.72 15.91 2.87
CA GLY A 537 12.51 15.64 1.46
C GLY A 537 12.43 16.92 0.64
N THR A 538 12.57 16.79 -0.68
CA THR A 538 12.34 17.85 -1.66
C THR A 538 11.28 17.38 -2.66
N SER A 539 10.72 18.31 -3.40
CA SER A 539 9.70 18.04 -4.41
C SER A 539 10.15 18.62 -5.74
N ILE A 540 10.12 17.80 -6.79
CA ILE A 540 10.36 18.24 -8.17
C ILE A 540 9.03 18.11 -8.91
N SER A 541 8.64 19.18 -9.59
CA SER A 541 7.44 19.21 -10.44
C SER A 541 7.87 19.38 -11.89
N PHE A 542 7.26 18.63 -12.79
CA PHE A 542 7.48 18.75 -14.22
C PHE A 542 6.17 18.47 -14.98
N ASP A 543 6.04 19.07 -16.16
CA ASP A 543 4.90 18.89 -17.06
C ASP A 543 5.30 17.94 -18.19
N PHE A 544 4.46 16.95 -18.49
CA PHE A 544 4.65 16.04 -19.63
C PHE A 544 4.45 16.75 -20.98
N GLY A 545 3.86 17.93 -20.99
CA GLY A 545 3.47 18.67 -22.18
C GLY A 545 2.19 18.12 -22.82
N HIS A 546 1.60 18.92 -23.69
CA HIS A 546 0.33 18.59 -24.33
C HIS A 546 0.40 17.31 -25.17
N ASP A 547 1.45 17.16 -25.98
CA ASP A 547 1.55 16.06 -26.94
C ASP A 547 1.67 14.70 -26.25
N LEU A 548 2.56 14.56 -25.26
CA LEU A 548 2.73 13.32 -24.51
C LEU A 548 1.48 12.98 -23.71
N SER A 549 0.87 13.98 -23.05
CA SER A 549 -0.39 13.80 -22.32
C SER A 549 -1.52 13.32 -23.23
N HIS A 550 -1.62 13.89 -24.43
CA HIS A 550 -2.62 13.49 -25.43
C HIS A 550 -2.37 12.05 -25.94
N HIS A 551 -1.12 11.66 -26.15
CA HIS A 551 -0.77 10.28 -26.52
C HIS A 551 -1.09 9.28 -25.40
N PHE A 552 -0.85 9.62 -24.14
CA PHE A 552 -1.24 8.80 -22.99
C PHE A 552 -2.75 8.56 -22.95
N LEU A 553 -3.54 9.62 -23.16
CA LEU A 553 -5.01 9.53 -23.21
C LEU A 553 -5.50 8.66 -24.37
N ILE A 554 -4.95 8.85 -25.57
CA ILE A 554 -5.28 8.02 -26.74
C ILE A 554 -4.95 6.56 -26.43
N HIS A 555 -3.75 6.26 -25.92
CA HIS A 555 -3.34 4.90 -25.68
C HIS A 555 -4.25 4.20 -24.66
N ALA A 556 -4.49 4.85 -23.52
CA ALA A 556 -5.43 4.37 -22.49
C ALA A 556 -6.81 4.07 -23.09
N SER A 557 -7.37 5.01 -23.87
CA SER A 557 -8.69 4.83 -24.51
C SER A 557 -8.70 3.70 -25.56
N SER A 558 -7.65 3.58 -26.37
CA SER A 558 -7.55 2.58 -27.44
C SER A 558 -7.35 1.15 -26.91
N SER A 559 -6.74 1.02 -25.74
CA SER A 559 -6.47 -0.26 -25.08
C SER A 559 -7.51 -0.63 -24.02
N ASN A 560 -8.59 0.15 -23.89
CA ASN A 560 -9.66 -0.03 -22.90
C ASN A 560 -9.13 -0.14 -21.45
N ILE A 561 -8.11 0.66 -21.13
CA ILE A 561 -7.43 0.69 -19.83
C ILE A 561 -7.51 2.12 -19.27
N SER A 562 -7.65 2.26 -17.95
CA SER A 562 -7.68 3.61 -17.34
C SER A 562 -6.28 4.25 -17.36
N LEU A 563 -6.25 5.60 -17.36
CA LEU A 563 -4.99 6.34 -17.30
C LEU A 563 -4.19 6.03 -16.02
N GLU A 564 -4.87 5.73 -14.93
CA GLU A 564 -4.27 5.29 -13.67
C GLU A 564 -3.47 3.98 -13.84
N HIS A 565 -4.08 2.94 -14.43
CA HIS A 565 -3.41 1.66 -14.69
C HIS A 565 -2.19 1.84 -15.60
N LEU A 566 -2.31 2.69 -16.62
CA LEU A 566 -1.21 3.02 -17.53
C LEU A 566 -0.06 3.68 -16.76
N THR A 567 -0.35 4.64 -15.89
CA THR A 567 0.64 5.31 -15.05
C THR A 567 1.33 4.34 -14.08
N PHE A 568 0.58 3.44 -13.42
CA PHE A 568 1.18 2.40 -12.57
C PHE A 568 2.11 1.48 -13.35
N ALA A 569 1.71 1.02 -14.55
CA ALA A 569 2.56 0.17 -15.39
C ALA A 569 3.87 0.86 -15.78
N VAL A 570 3.80 2.13 -16.20
CA VAL A 570 5.00 2.93 -16.51
C VAL A 570 5.88 3.10 -15.26
N TYR A 571 5.29 3.31 -14.09
CA TYR A 571 6.05 3.46 -12.85
C TYR A 571 6.73 2.16 -12.41
N PHE A 572 6.09 1.00 -12.57
CA PHE A 572 6.73 -0.30 -12.34
C PHE A 572 7.91 -0.53 -13.29
N ILE A 573 7.80 -0.14 -14.57
CA ILE A 573 8.94 -0.20 -15.51
C ILE A 573 10.07 0.73 -15.03
N PHE A 574 9.73 1.93 -14.59
CA PHE A 574 10.71 2.89 -14.08
C PHE A 574 11.46 2.33 -12.87
N LEU A 575 10.75 1.76 -11.89
CA LEU A 575 11.35 1.10 -10.72
C LEU A 575 12.19 -0.12 -11.12
N PHE A 576 11.71 -0.96 -12.04
CA PHE A 576 12.48 -2.10 -12.57
C PHE A 576 13.82 -1.66 -13.17
N LYS A 577 13.83 -0.56 -13.93
CA LYS A 577 15.05 0.00 -14.49
C LYS A 577 15.96 0.63 -13.43
N LEU A 578 15.39 1.36 -12.47
CA LEU A 578 16.15 2.00 -11.40
C LEU A 578 16.80 1.01 -10.44
N THR A 579 16.14 -0.12 -10.17
CA THR A 579 16.62 -1.16 -9.26
C THR A 579 17.54 -2.17 -9.93
N ASN A 580 18.01 -1.87 -11.14
CA ASN A 580 18.86 -2.75 -11.94
C ASN A 580 18.24 -4.14 -12.20
N GLY A 581 16.93 -4.18 -12.44
CA GLY A 581 16.19 -5.38 -12.86
C GLY A 581 15.50 -6.16 -11.74
N GLN A 582 15.22 -5.55 -10.58
CA GLN A 582 14.44 -6.22 -9.54
C GLN A 582 13.01 -6.47 -10.05
N THR A 583 12.57 -7.73 -10.00
CA THR A 583 11.29 -8.16 -10.55
C THR A 583 10.13 -8.15 -9.56
N ASP A 584 10.39 -8.39 -8.26
CA ASP A 584 9.37 -8.30 -7.22
C ASP A 584 9.38 -6.89 -6.62
N LEU A 585 8.37 -6.09 -7.01
CA LEU A 585 8.25 -4.68 -6.64
C LEU A 585 6.96 -4.47 -5.85
N CYS A 586 7.04 -3.79 -4.70
CA CYS A 586 5.88 -3.40 -3.91
C CYS A 586 5.94 -1.91 -3.63
N LEU A 587 4.86 -1.19 -3.96
CA LEU A 587 4.73 0.26 -3.75
C LEU A 587 3.50 0.57 -2.89
N ALA A 588 3.49 1.73 -2.25
CA ALA A 588 2.30 2.29 -1.61
C ALA A 588 1.38 2.93 -2.65
N MET A 589 0.11 2.53 -2.63
CA MET A 589 -0.96 3.17 -3.38
C MET A 589 -1.87 3.92 -2.41
N ASN A 590 -1.94 5.24 -2.57
CA ASN A 590 -2.88 6.08 -1.83
C ASN A 590 -4.27 5.95 -2.46
N ILE A 591 -5.27 5.68 -1.63
CA ILE A 591 -6.64 5.49 -2.06
C ILE A 591 -7.59 6.36 -1.24
N ASN A 592 -8.67 6.81 -1.88
CA ASN A 592 -9.74 7.52 -1.21
C ASN A 592 -10.82 6.52 -0.77
N ASN A 593 -10.74 6.03 0.48
CA ASN A 593 -11.56 4.94 1.01
C ASN A 593 -13.06 5.28 0.95
N ASN A 594 -13.77 4.74 -0.05
CA ASN A 594 -15.20 4.96 -0.28
C ASN A 594 -15.64 6.43 -0.49
N ARG A 595 -14.71 7.38 -0.62
CA ARG A 595 -14.99 8.83 -0.75
C ARG A 595 -15.81 9.20 -1.99
N TYR A 596 -15.86 8.33 -2.98
CA TYR A 596 -16.67 8.49 -4.20
C TYR A 596 -18.18 8.32 -3.97
N ARG A 597 -18.58 7.74 -2.82
CA ARG A 597 -19.97 7.56 -2.42
C ARG A 597 -20.64 8.89 -2.07
N ASP A 598 -21.88 9.07 -2.51
CA ASP A 598 -22.60 10.34 -2.40
C ASP A 598 -22.80 10.79 -0.94
N GLU A 599 -22.97 9.83 -0.04
CA GLU A 599 -23.14 10.02 1.40
C GLU A 599 -21.92 10.69 2.04
N LEU A 600 -20.72 10.39 1.55
CA LEU A 600 -19.45 10.86 2.12
C LEU A 600 -18.91 12.13 1.48
N LYS A 601 -19.39 12.52 0.28
CA LYS A 601 -18.89 13.67 -0.50
C LYS A 601 -18.98 15.03 0.20
N SER A 602 -19.82 15.16 1.23
CA SER A 602 -20.08 16.43 1.91
C SER A 602 -19.37 16.57 3.27
N ILE A 603 -18.60 15.56 3.67
CA ILE A 603 -17.99 15.49 5.01
C ILE A 603 -16.53 15.94 4.95
N ILE A 604 -16.09 16.79 5.86
CA ILE A 604 -14.66 17.07 6.07
C ILE A 604 -14.06 15.97 6.96
N GLY A 605 -12.91 15.42 6.61
CA GLY A 605 -12.23 14.39 7.38
C GLY A 605 -11.11 13.72 6.60
N LEU A 606 -10.45 12.74 7.19
CA LEU A 606 -9.38 11.96 6.56
C LEU A 606 -9.92 10.63 6.01
N PHE A 607 -10.19 10.53 4.71
CA PHE A 607 -10.66 9.28 4.09
C PHE A 607 -9.54 8.52 3.37
N GLU A 608 -8.32 9.05 3.38
CA GLU A 608 -7.19 8.46 2.68
C GLU A 608 -6.67 7.21 3.42
N ASN A 609 -6.64 6.08 2.72
CA ASN A 609 -5.97 4.87 3.17
C ASN A 609 -4.79 4.57 2.23
N VAL A 610 -3.83 3.79 2.72
CA VAL A 610 -2.65 3.40 1.94
C VAL A 610 -2.64 1.88 1.89
N ILE A 611 -2.54 1.32 0.69
CA ILE A 611 -2.45 -0.13 0.50
C ILE A 611 -1.20 -0.51 -0.30
N PRO A 612 -0.57 -1.65 0.00
CA PRO A 612 0.58 -2.12 -0.76
C PRO A 612 0.11 -2.69 -2.11
N LEU A 613 0.64 -2.18 -3.21
CA LEU A 613 0.43 -2.72 -4.54
C LEU A 613 1.70 -3.47 -4.97
N ARG A 614 1.66 -4.81 -4.93
CA ARG A 614 2.76 -5.68 -5.35
C ARG A 614 2.60 -6.09 -6.81
N CYS A 615 3.67 -5.98 -7.58
CA CYS A 615 3.77 -6.44 -8.96
C CYS A 615 5.01 -7.31 -9.09
N GLN A 616 4.82 -8.58 -9.48
CA GLN A 616 5.90 -9.50 -9.84
C GLN A 616 6.10 -9.44 -11.35
N LEU A 617 7.07 -8.65 -11.78
CA LEU A 617 7.36 -8.40 -13.19
C LEU A 617 8.07 -9.59 -13.85
N ASP A 618 7.57 -10.00 -15.01
CA ASP A 618 8.34 -10.83 -15.94
C ASP A 618 9.08 -9.91 -16.95
N PRO A 619 10.42 -9.96 -17.01
CA PRO A 619 11.21 -9.19 -17.97
C PRO A 619 10.89 -9.49 -19.45
N HIS A 620 10.19 -10.58 -19.75
CA HIS A 620 9.81 -11.00 -21.10
C HIS A 620 8.42 -10.51 -21.52
N TRP A 621 7.63 -9.91 -20.62
CA TRP A 621 6.33 -9.38 -20.98
C TRP A 621 6.44 -8.25 -22.00
N CYS A 622 5.51 -8.27 -22.97
CA CYS A 622 5.24 -7.07 -23.74
C CYS A 622 4.47 -6.05 -22.89
N PHE A 623 4.48 -4.79 -23.31
CA PHE A 623 3.83 -3.72 -22.54
C PHE A 623 2.33 -3.98 -22.30
N HIS A 624 1.64 -4.60 -23.27
CA HIS A 624 0.23 -4.94 -23.12
C HIS A 624 -0.02 -5.98 -22.01
N GLN A 625 0.82 -7.02 -21.92
CA GLN A 625 0.73 -8.02 -20.85
C GLN A 625 0.96 -7.40 -19.47
N LEU A 626 1.91 -6.47 -19.36
CA LEU A 626 2.12 -5.72 -18.12
C LEU A 626 0.87 -4.91 -17.76
N LEU A 627 0.23 -4.24 -18.72
CA LEU A 627 -0.98 -3.47 -18.47
C LEU A 627 -2.13 -4.35 -17.98
N GLU A 628 -2.37 -5.50 -18.61
CA GLU A 628 -3.37 -6.47 -18.16
C GLU A 628 -3.08 -6.96 -16.73
N HIS A 629 -1.81 -7.25 -16.43
CA HIS A 629 -1.39 -7.67 -15.10
C HIS A 629 -1.64 -6.56 -14.06
N VAL A 630 -1.20 -5.33 -14.34
CA VAL A 630 -1.39 -4.16 -13.47
C VAL A 630 -2.87 -3.88 -13.24
N GLN A 631 -3.70 -3.96 -14.29
CA GLN A 631 -5.15 -3.85 -14.17
C GLN A 631 -5.75 -4.93 -13.27
N GLY A 632 -5.29 -6.18 -13.42
CA GLY A 632 -5.74 -7.30 -12.59
C GLY A 632 -5.43 -7.09 -11.11
N ILE A 633 -4.18 -6.76 -10.76
CA ILE A 633 -3.77 -6.59 -9.36
C ILE A 633 -4.42 -5.38 -8.71
N THR A 634 -4.55 -4.26 -9.42
CA THR A 634 -5.19 -3.03 -8.90
C THR A 634 -6.69 -3.24 -8.68
N THR A 635 -7.41 -3.81 -9.65
CA THR A 635 -8.85 -4.09 -9.52
C THR A 635 -9.15 -5.00 -8.33
N LYS A 636 -8.35 -6.06 -8.15
CA LYS A 636 -8.48 -6.97 -6.99
C LYS A 636 -8.18 -6.27 -5.67
N SER A 637 -7.11 -5.48 -5.63
CA SER A 637 -6.71 -4.72 -4.44
C SER A 637 -7.75 -3.67 -4.04
N MET A 638 -8.39 -3.02 -5.02
CA MET A 638 -9.42 -2.00 -4.79
C MET A 638 -10.66 -2.56 -4.07
N LYS A 639 -11.01 -3.84 -4.27
CA LYS A 639 -12.13 -4.51 -3.57
C LYS A 639 -11.93 -4.55 -2.05
N TYR A 640 -10.70 -4.72 -1.59
CA TYR A 640 -10.35 -4.86 -0.16
C TYR A 640 -9.53 -3.68 0.37
N SER A 641 -9.66 -2.55 -0.32
CA SER A 641 -8.86 -1.36 -0.09
C SER A 641 -9.24 -0.61 1.20
N TYR A 642 -10.41 -0.91 1.77
CA TYR A 642 -10.83 -0.42 3.09
C TYR A 642 -10.03 -1.03 4.24
N PHE A 643 -9.30 -2.12 4.01
CA PHE A 643 -8.56 -2.80 5.07
C PHE A 643 -7.30 -2.01 5.44
N PRO A 644 -7.00 -1.79 6.73
CA PRO A 644 -5.98 -0.83 7.10
C PRO A 644 -4.55 -1.34 6.92
N LEU A 645 -3.63 -0.46 6.55
CA LEU A 645 -2.22 -0.81 6.28
C LEU A 645 -1.53 -1.53 7.45
N GLN A 646 -1.74 -1.07 8.69
CA GLN A 646 -1.01 -1.60 9.84
C GLN A 646 -1.34 -3.09 10.11
N PRO A 647 -2.63 -3.51 10.14
CA PRO A 647 -3.03 -4.91 10.06
C PRO A 647 -2.38 -5.69 8.91
N ILE A 648 -2.35 -5.15 7.69
CA ILE A 648 -1.69 -5.81 6.54
C ILE A 648 -0.22 -6.11 6.84
N LEU A 649 0.52 -5.12 7.36
CA LEU A 649 1.94 -5.28 7.68
C LEU A 649 2.17 -6.23 8.87
N ASN A 650 1.29 -6.22 9.87
CA ASN A 650 1.39 -7.08 11.06
C ASN A 650 1.19 -8.57 10.74
N GLN A 651 0.53 -8.90 9.62
CA GLN A 651 0.34 -10.29 9.18
C GLN A 651 1.59 -10.91 8.57
N HIS A 652 2.62 -10.10 8.25
CA HIS A 652 3.81 -10.59 7.57
C HIS A 652 4.87 -11.13 8.56
N PRO A 653 5.30 -12.40 8.45
CA PRO A 653 6.08 -13.10 9.48
C PRO A 653 7.51 -12.55 9.70
N HIS A 654 8.01 -11.72 8.79
CA HIS A 654 9.38 -11.17 8.83
C HIS A 654 9.45 -9.66 9.09
N ILE A 655 8.30 -8.97 9.19
CA ILE A 655 8.25 -7.55 9.53
C ILE A 655 8.36 -7.42 11.04
N SER A 656 9.59 -7.23 11.54
CA SER A 656 9.86 -7.26 12.99
C SER A 656 9.73 -5.90 13.69
N LYS A 657 9.33 -4.83 13.00
CA LYS A 657 8.76 -3.55 13.53
C LYS A 657 8.55 -2.56 12.38
N HIS A 658 7.49 -1.73 12.46
CA HIS A 658 7.16 -0.59 11.61
C HIS A 658 7.76 -0.66 10.18
N ALA A 659 7.33 -1.63 9.38
CA ALA A 659 7.70 -1.65 7.96
C ALA A 659 7.08 -0.45 7.28
N PHE A 660 7.86 0.21 6.43
CA PHE A 660 7.40 1.28 5.59
C PHE A 660 7.63 0.88 4.15
N LEU A 661 6.66 1.18 3.28
CA LEU A 661 6.87 1.08 1.84
C LEU A 661 7.88 2.16 1.42
N ASP A 662 8.86 1.78 0.59
CA ASP A 662 9.96 2.67 0.21
C ASP A 662 9.55 3.71 -0.84
N THR A 663 8.53 3.39 -1.61
CA THR A 663 8.01 4.28 -2.64
C THR A 663 6.48 4.26 -2.65
N SER A 664 5.89 5.37 -3.06
CA SER A 664 4.46 5.55 -3.24
C SER A 664 4.18 6.18 -4.60
N LEU A 665 3.06 5.80 -5.21
CA LEU A 665 2.54 6.47 -6.39
C LEU A 665 1.09 6.87 -6.12
N GLU A 666 0.80 8.15 -6.35
CA GLU A 666 -0.53 8.70 -6.28
C GLU A 666 -0.94 9.22 -7.66
N PHE A 667 -2.15 8.86 -8.07
CA PHE A 667 -2.74 9.33 -9.32
C PHE A 667 -4.01 10.12 -9.01
N ILE A 668 -3.98 11.42 -9.32
CA ILE A 668 -5.12 12.31 -9.11
C ILE A 668 -5.59 12.80 -10.46
N SER A 669 -6.85 12.53 -10.79
CA SER A 669 -7.51 13.09 -11.96
C SER A 669 -8.41 14.26 -11.55
N HIS A 670 -8.12 15.44 -12.09
CA HIS A 670 -9.02 16.58 -12.00
C HIS A 670 -9.97 16.55 -13.20
N LYS A 671 -11.28 16.42 -12.95
CA LYS A 671 -12.27 16.68 -14.01
C LYS A 671 -12.21 18.17 -14.33
N ASN A 672 -11.95 18.51 -15.60
CA ASN A 672 -11.98 19.87 -16.12
C ASN A 672 -13.27 20.60 -15.68
N SER A 673 -13.19 21.39 -14.63
CA SER A 673 -14.09 22.52 -14.40
C SER A 673 -13.43 23.74 -15.06
N ASN A 674 -13.82 24.03 -16.30
CA ASN A 674 -13.56 25.27 -17.06
C ASN A 674 -12.45 26.19 -16.48
N ASP A 675 -11.24 26.13 -17.04
CA ASP A 675 -10.19 27.18 -17.22
C ASP A 675 -10.05 28.39 -16.26
N ASN A 676 -10.67 28.36 -15.09
CA ASN A 676 -10.53 29.31 -14.01
C ASN A 676 -10.59 28.47 -12.72
N ASN A 677 -9.45 27.88 -12.34
CA ASN A 677 -9.15 27.30 -11.02
C ASN A 677 -9.21 28.37 -9.90
N ALA A 678 -10.12 29.31 -10.03
CA ALA A 678 -10.17 30.51 -9.25
C ALA A 678 -11.21 30.32 -8.16
N ILE A 679 -10.71 30.29 -6.95
CA ILE A 679 -11.51 30.07 -5.75
C ILE A 679 -12.18 31.39 -5.42
N MET A 680 -13.51 31.42 -5.48
CA MET A 680 -14.26 32.63 -5.14
C MET A 680 -14.56 32.67 -3.65
N ILE A 681 -14.27 33.79 -3.01
CA ILE A 681 -14.78 34.14 -1.68
C ILE A 681 -15.47 35.50 -1.81
N GLY A 682 -16.80 35.49 -1.80
CA GLY A 682 -17.61 36.64 -2.23
C GLY A 682 -17.30 36.99 -3.69
N ASP A 683 -17.05 38.27 -3.95
CA ASP A 683 -16.65 38.78 -5.26
C ASP A 683 -15.12 38.71 -5.50
N SER A 684 -14.38 38.15 -4.56
CA SER A 684 -12.92 38.11 -4.56
C SER A 684 -12.42 36.78 -5.12
N GLN A 685 -11.56 36.85 -6.13
CA GLN A 685 -10.99 35.69 -6.79
C GLN A 685 -9.61 35.37 -6.20
N LEU A 686 -9.47 34.19 -5.62
CA LEU A 686 -8.22 33.66 -5.09
C LEU A 686 -7.58 32.71 -6.11
N VAL A 687 -6.26 32.76 -6.18
CA VAL A 687 -5.42 31.86 -6.98
C VAL A 687 -4.43 31.14 -6.06
N PRO A 688 -4.22 29.82 -6.25
CA PRO A 688 -3.14 29.11 -5.57
C PRO A 688 -1.80 29.78 -5.87
N ALA A 689 -0.99 29.98 -4.85
CA ALA A 689 0.35 30.53 -4.99
C ALA A 689 1.37 29.40 -4.86
N SER A 690 1.97 29.00 -5.98
CA SER A 690 3.00 27.96 -6.02
C SER A 690 4.30 28.50 -5.44
N PHE A 691 4.78 27.89 -4.35
CA PHE A 691 6.10 28.17 -3.77
C PHE A 691 6.98 26.93 -3.87
N SER A 692 8.15 27.11 -4.47
CA SER A 692 9.21 26.10 -4.51
C SER A 692 10.06 26.24 -3.26
N PHE A 693 10.08 25.22 -2.40
CA PHE A 693 11.01 25.18 -1.27
C PHE A 693 12.40 24.79 -1.80
N ASN A 694 13.26 25.77 -2.05
CA ASN A 694 14.66 25.50 -2.39
C ASN A 694 15.46 25.28 -1.10
N ILE A 695 16.23 24.20 -1.08
CA ILE A 695 17.33 24.03 -0.11
C ILE A 695 18.53 24.70 -0.76
N ASN A 696 19.11 25.72 -0.11
CA ASN A 696 20.25 26.44 -0.67
C ASN A 696 21.54 25.67 -0.37
N GLU A 697 22.42 25.51 -1.38
CA GLU A 697 23.71 24.80 -1.26
C GLU A 697 24.91 25.77 -1.08
N ASP A 698 24.66 27.07 -0.99
CA ASP A 698 25.66 28.12 -0.73
C ASP A 698 26.29 28.02 0.67
N GLU A 699 25.58 27.42 1.63
CA GLU A 699 26.06 27.08 2.97
C GLU A 699 27.41 26.34 2.95
N ILE A 700 27.63 25.40 2.03
CA ILE A 700 28.89 24.63 1.96
C ILE A 700 30.07 25.57 1.68
N VAL A 701 29.90 26.52 0.76
CA VAL A 701 30.95 27.48 0.42
C VAL A 701 31.25 28.39 1.61
N ILE A 702 30.21 28.86 2.30
CA ILE A 702 30.34 29.67 3.51
C ILE A 702 31.07 28.89 4.61
N GLY A 703 30.73 27.62 4.84
CA GLY A 703 31.36 26.78 5.84
C GLY A 703 32.84 26.54 5.57
N ILE A 704 33.22 26.23 4.32
CA ILE A 704 34.63 26.06 3.94
C ILE A 704 35.40 27.37 4.16
N MET A 705 34.86 28.50 3.67
CA MET A 705 35.51 29.80 3.84
C MET A 705 35.62 30.21 5.32
N GLY A 706 34.60 29.94 6.12
CA GLY A 706 34.61 30.20 7.56
C GLY A 706 35.69 29.40 8.29
N ILE A 707 35.88 28.12 7.94
CA ILE A 707 36.97 27.29 8.49
C ILE A 707 38.33 27.86 8.10
N GLU A 708 38.54 28.19 6.82
CA GLU A 708 39.81 28.72 6.32
C GLU A 708 40.13 30.09 6.93
N MET A 709 39.14 30.98 7.04
CA MET A 709 39.29 32.30 7.67
C MET A 709 39.57 32.21 9.18
N ALA A 710 39.02 31.20 9.86
CA ALA A 710 39.32 30.91 11.26
C ALA A 710 40.72 30.30 11.47
N GLY A 711 41.45 29.99 10.39
CA GLY A 711 42.71 29.27 10.43
C GLY A 711 42.59 27.79 10.78
N GLY A 712 41.40 27.23 10.61
CA GLY A 712 41.15 25.80 10.73
C GLY A 712 41.60 25.03 9.50
N VAL A 713 41.62 23.70 9.63
CA VAL A 713 41.97 22.80 8.52
C VAL A 713 40.68 22.17 7.99
N TYR A 714 40.29 22.48 6.76
CA TYR A 714 39.08 21.92 6.17
C TYR A 714 39.20 20.41 5.94
N CYS A 715 38.21 19.64 6.37
CA CYS A 715 38.13 18.22 6.09
C CYS A 715 36.71 17.87 5.65
N PRO A 716 36.49 17.58 4.36
CA PRO A 716 35.17 17.20 3.88
C PRO A 716 34.75 15.86 4.47
N LEU A 717 33.59 15.87 5.11
CA LEU A 717 32.88 14.67 5.54
C LEU A 717 31.70 14.46 4.60
N SER A 718 31.67 13.30 3.95
CA SER A 718 30.52 12.93 3.12
C SER A 718 29.38 12.48 4.02
N PRO A 719 28.19 13.10 3.96
CA PRO A 719 27.02 12.64 4.72
C PRO A 719 26.51 11.27 4.24
N ARG A 720 27.09 10.73 3.16
CA ARG A 720 26.80 9.41 2.60
C ARG A 720 27.69 8.33 3.21
N ASP A 721 28.76 8.72 3.91
CA ASP A 721 29.67 7.78 4.53
C ASP A 721 29.00 7.13 5.76
N PRO A 722 29.15 5.81 5.98
CA PRO A 722 28.61 5.16 7.16
C PRO A 722 29.11 5.79 8.46
N GLN A 723 28.28 5.79 9.52
CA GLN A 723 28.62 6.42 10.79
C GLN A 723 29.98 5.95 11.37
N HIS A 724 30.28 4.65 11.30
CA HIS A 724 31.57 4.10 11.76
C HIS A 724 32.76 4.69 11.00
N ARG A 725 32.58 5.00 9.70
CA ARG A 725 33.60 5.64 8.87
C ARG A 725 33.77 7.09 9.30
N LEU A 726 32.68 7.84 9.44
CA LEU A 726 32.70 9.23 9.90
C LEU A 726 33.39 9.36 11.27
N HIS A 727 33.07 8.47 12.22
CA HIS A 727 33.77 8.38 13.51
C HIS A 727 35.27 8.11 13.35
N ALA A 728 35.65 7.16 12.50
CA ALA A 728 37.06 6.88 12.24
C ALA A 728 37.78 8.10 11.61
N LEU A 729 37.12 8.84 10.71
CA LEU A 729 37.68 10.05 10.12
C LEU A 729 37.87 11.15 11.16
N THR A 730 36.84 11.43 11.97
CA THR A 730 36.89 12.48 12.99
C THR A 730 37.87 12.17 14.13
N GLN A 731 37.99 10.90 14.53
CA GLN A 731 39.00 10.47 15.49
C GLN A 731 40.42 10.63 14.94
N GLN A 732 40.65 10.34 13.66
CA GLN A 732 41.95 10.52 13.03
C GLN A 732 42.34 11.99 12.86
N THR A 733 41.38 12.88 12.60
CA THR A 733 41.66 14.32 12.49
C THR A 733 41.87 15.00 13.84
N GLN A 734 41.40 14.39 14.94
CA GLN A 734 41.33 15.02 16.26
C GLN A 734 40.56 16.36 16.23
N GLY A 735 39.64 16.50 15.28
CA GLY A 735 38.83 17.70 15.12
C GLY A 735 37.89 17.85 16.31
N ARG A 736 37.85 19.04 16.91
CA ARG A 736 36.95 19.36 18.03
C ARG A 736 35.62 19.97 17.57
N LEU A 737 35.51 20.25 16.28
CA LEU A 737 34.39 20.96 15.68
C LEU A 737 34.03 20.31 14.35
N VAL A 738 32.73 20.10 14.13
CA VAL A 738 32.19 19.72 12.83
C VAL A 738 31.10 20.72 12.46
N LEU A 739 31.25 21.38 11.30
CA LEU A 739 30.17 22.14 10.71
C LEU A 739 29.21 21.18 10.03
N VAL A 740 27.95 21.30 10.40
CA VAL A 740 26.86 20.52 9.85
C VAL A 740 25.78 21.45 9.33
N HIS A 741 25.07 21.02 8.31
CA HIS A 741 23.78 21.60 7.99
C HIS A 741 22.76 21.12 9.03
N HIS A 742 21.73 21.90 9.36
CA HIS A 742 20.63 21.48 10.24
C HIS A 742 20.01 20.15 9.79
N LEU A 743 20.17 19.83 8.50
CA LEU A 743 19.82 18.57 7.85
C LEU A 743 20.78 17.38 8.10
N THR A 744 21.76 17.46 9.01
CA THR A 744 22.66 16.35 9.36
C THR A 744 22.14 15.57 10.56
N THR A 745 22.17 14.23 10.51
CA THR A 745 21.73 13.33 11.60
C THR A 745 22.87 12.50 12.22
N THR A 746 24.08 12.62 11.67
CA THR A 746 25.27 11.91 12.17
C THR A 746 25.55 12.31 13.62
N LYS A 747 25.63 11.32 14.52
CA LYS A 747 26.09 11.56 15.88
C LYS A 747 27.61 11.54 15.89
N PHE A 748 28.22 12.60 16.40
CA PHE A 748 29.65 12.66 16.67
C PHE A 748 29.92 12.32 18.15
N ASP A 749 31.16 11.95 18.45
CA ASP A 749 31.59 11.68 19.82
C ASP A 749 31.41 12.93 20.69
N HIS A 750 31.18 12.77 22.00
CA HIS A 750 30.82 13.87 22.91
C HIS A 750 31.88 14.98 23.03
N ASP A 751 33.11 14.70 22.64
CA ASP A 751 34.24 15.64 22.61
C ASP A 751 34.29 16.49 21.32
N ILE A 752 33.41 16.21 20.35
CA ILE A 752 33.27 16.95 19.10
C ILE A 752 32.01 17.82 19.17
N VAL A 753 32.19 19.12 19.00
CA VAL A 753 31.07 20.07 18.94
C VAL A 753 30.56 20.15 17.49
N ALA A 754 29.32 19.68 17.27
CA ALA A 754 28.64 19.87 15.99
C ALA A 754 27.94 21.23 15.99
N PHE A 755 28.34 22.12 15.07
CA PHE A 755 27.69 23.42 14.88
C PHE A 755 26.85 23.40 13.61
N ASP A 756 25.59 23.75 13.77
CA ASP A 756 24.68 23.96 12.65
C ASP A 756 24.97 25.31 11.97
N ILE A 757 25.26 25.28 10.68
CA ILE A 757 25.58 26.46 9.88
C ILE A 757 24.38 27.40 9.75
N ASP A 758 23.15 26.88 9.68
CA ASP A 758 21.93 27.71 9.59
C ASP A 758 21.66 28.45 10.89
N SER A 759 21.87 27.78 12.01
CA SER A 759 21.81 28.41 13.32
C SER A 759 22.82 29.56 13.44
N ILE A 760 23.97 29.52 12.75
CA ILE A 760 24.94 30.63 12.73
C ILE A 760 24.43 31.77 11.84
N LEU A 761 23.97 31.45 10.62
CA LEU A 761 23.48 32.45 9.66
C LEU A 761 22.24 33.19 10.18
N ASN A 762 21.37 32.51 10.94
CA ASN A 762 20.13 33.09 11.48
C ASN A 762 20.35 33.95 12.74
N VAL A 763 21.44 33.73 13.51
CA VAL A 763 21.72 34.49 14.73
C VAL A 763 22.20 35.92 14.43
N ASP A 764 22.75 36.17 13.25
CA ASP A 764 23.22 37.50 12.83
C ASP A 764 22.08 38.52 12.57
N ASN A 765 20.81 38.09 12.55
CA ASN A 765 19.65 38.98 12.44
C ASN A 765 19.15 39.53 13.80
N MET A 766 19.77 39.17 14.93
CA MET A 766 19.42 39.67 16.27
C MET A 766 20.64 40.33 16.95
N ASN A 767 20.87 41.63 16.69
CA ASN A 767 21.72 42.59 17.45
C ASN A 767 22.83 42.03 18.38
N ASN A 768 24.12 42.18 18.00
CA ASN A 768 25.16 42.99 18.71
C ASN A 768 26.62 42.64 18.30
N ASP A 769 27.42 43.67 17.99
CA ASP A 769 28.90 43.75 18.03
C ASP A 769 29.72 42.51 17.63
N ILE A 770 29.67 42.10 16.35
CA ILE A 770 30.67 41.16 15.81
C ILE A 770 32.03 41.88 15.76
N ASN A 771 32.93 41.50 16.66
CA ASN A 771 34.28 42.06 16.69
C ASN A 771 35.17 41.45 15.59
N TYR A 772 35.17 42.07 14.40
CA TYR A 772 36.04 41.66 13.29
C TYR A 772 37.55 41.79 13.59
N ASP A 773 37.96 42.49 14.65
CA ASP A 773 39.37 42.57 15.04
C ASP A 773 39.94 41.19 15.38
N CYS A 774 39.09 40.22 15.78
CA CYS A 774 39.55 38.85 16.03
C CYS A 774 40.11 38.17 14.77
N LEU A 775 39.57 38.48 13.58
CA LEU A 775 40.07 37.95 12.30
C LEU A 775 41.46 38.53 11.97
N SER A 776 41.70 39.79 12.30
CA SER A 776 43.01 40.44 12.07
C SER A 776 44.15 39.82 12.89
N ASN A 777 43.82 39.07 13.96
CA ASN A 777 44.79 38.36 14.79
C ASN A 777 45.17 36.98 14.25
N ILE A 778 44.43 36.44 13.27
CA ILE A 778 44.70 35.14 12.67
C ILE A 778 45.83 35.30 11.65
N LYS A 779 47.01 34.74 11.97
CA LYS A 779 48.21 34.81 11.12
C LYS A 779 48.54 33.44 10.56
N LEU A 780 47.95 33.13 9.41
CA LEU A 780 48.25 31.89 8.69
C LEU A 780 49.54 32.00 7.89
N LYS A 781 50.34 30.93 7.92
CA LYS A 781 51.56 30.78 7.09
C LYS A 781 51.30 29.78 5.97
N GLY A 782 51.98 29.95 4.84
CA GLY A 782 51.84 29.04 3.69
C GLY A 782 52.19 27.58 4.01
N GLU A 783 53.02 27.33 5.03
CA GLU A 783 53.37 25.99 5.50
C GLU A 783 52.26 25.31 6.33
N GLU A 784 51.24 26.02 6.78
CA GLU A 784 50.14 25.43 7.56
C GLU A 784 49.19 24.63 6.66
N LYS A 785 48.47 23.69 7.26
CA LYS A 785 47.55 22.79 6.54
C LYS A 785 46.31 23.60 6.14
N ALA A 786 45.94 23.54 4.87
CA ALA A 786 44.69 24.09 4.37
C ALA A 786 43.57 23.06 4.55
N TYR A 787 43.76 21.86 3.97
CA TYR A 787 42.73 20.82 4.01
C TYR A 787 43.29 19.40 4.11
N ILE A 788 42.41 18.47 4.45
CA ILE A 788 42.66 17.03 4.56
C ILE A 788 41.65 16.26 3.71
N ILE A 789 42.13 15.46 2.75
CA ILE A 789 41.30 14.51 1.99
C ILE A 789 41.66 13.08 2.42
N PHE A 790 40.65 12.24 2.62
CA PHE A 790 40.85 10.83 2.97
C PHE A 790 40.79 9.93 1.74
N THR A 791 41.77 9.04 1.61
CA THR A 791 41.84 8.04 0.53
C THR A 791 41.53 6.63 1.04
N SER A 792 41.03 5.75 0.17
CA SER A 792 40.83 4.33 0.48
C SER A 792 42.18 3.64 0.69
N GLY A 793 42.57 3.44 1.95
CA GLY A 793 43.80 2.74 2.27
C GLY A 793 43.69 1.26 1.90
N SER A 794 44.77 0.70 1.32
CA SER A 794 44.90 -0.74 1.02
C SER A 794 44.76 -1.66 2.25
N THR A 795 44.83 -1.09 3.45
CA THR A 795 44.71 -1.75 4.76
C THR A 795 43.27 -1.74 5.32
N GLY A 796 42.29 -1.19 4.58
CA GLY A 796 40.90 -1.03 5.04
C GLY A 796 40.65 0.20 5.91
N THR A 797 41.70 0.85 6.43
CA THR A 797 41.63 2.10 7.18
C THR A 797 41.88 3.32 6.27
N PRO A 798 41.02 4.35 6.25
CA PRO A 798 41.25 5.57 5.46
C PRO A 798 42.56 6.25 5.83
N LYS A 799 43.28 6.80 4.84
CA LYS A 799 44.54 7.52 5.04
C LYS A 799 44.34 9.01 4.77
N ALA A 800 44.71 9.85 5.73
CA ALA A 800 44.64 11.30 5.63
C ALA A 800 45.77 11.86 4.75
N VAL A 801 45.42 12.52 3.65
CA VAL A 801 46.33 13.32 2.82
C VAL A 801 46.21 14.76 3.27
N GLN A 802 47.30 15.32 3.79
CA GLN A 802 47.35 16.68 4.33
C GLN A 802 47.95 17.64 3.30
N VAL A 803 47.19 18.63 2.87
CA VAL A 803 47.63 19.64 1.88
C VAL A 803 47.86 20.98 2.59
N ARG A 804 48.99 21.61 2.32
CA ARG A 804 49.33 22.93 2.88
C ARG A 804 48.82 24.06 1.98
N HIS A 805 48.55 25.23 2.54
CA HIS A 805 48.08 26.39 1.75
C HIS A 805 48.99 26.68 0.57
N LYS A 806 50.32 26.68 0.76
CA LYS A 806 51.27 26.91 -0.33
C LYS A 806 51.15 25.88 -1.46
N ASN A 807 50.90 24.61 -1.13
CA ASN A 807 50.79 23.56 -2.15
C ASN A 807 49.54 23.77 -3.02
N PHE A 808 48.42 24.13 -2.38
CA PHE A 808 47.20 24.42 -3.11
C PHE A 808 47.34 25.69 -3.96
N VAL A 809 47.87 26.77 -3.38
CA VAL A 809 48.08 28.05 -4.09
C VAL A 809 49.04 27.87 -5.28
N ASP A 810 50.14 27.13 -5.12
CA ASP A 810 51.07 26.82 -6.21
C ASP A 810 50.39 26.00 -7.33
N CYS A 811 49.48 25.09 -6.98
CA CYS A 811 48.69 24.32 -7.93
C CYS A 811 47.73 25.23 -8.73
N ILE A 812 46.99 26.12 -8.07
CA ILE A 812 46.10 27.08 -8.75
C ILE A 812 46.90 28.06 -9.60
N HIS A 813 48.06 28.54 -9.12
CA HIS A 813 48.97 29.36 -9.94
C HIS A 813 49.43 28.62 -11.19
N SER A 814 49.75 27.33 -11.09
CA SER A 814 50.09 26.51 -12.26
C SER A 814 48.93 26.41 -13.25
N LEU A 815 47.69 26.25 -12.77
CA LEU A 815 46.48 26.25 -13.62
C LEU A 815 46.23 27.60 -14.30
N THR A 816 46.58 28.72 -13.64
CA THR A 816 46.50 30.04 -14.27
C THR A 816 47.47 30.16 -15.46
N TYR A 817 48.62 29.49 -15.39
CA TYR A 817 49.60 29.47 -16.48
C TYR A 817 49.25 28.48 -17.59
N ILE A 818 48.81 27.26 -17.24
CA ILE A 818 48.59 26.16 -18.21
C ILE A 818 47.23 26.29 -18.92
N ASN A 819 46.16 26.54 -18.17
CA ASN A 819 44.78 26.54 -18.68
C ASN A 819 44.18 27.95 -18.79
N SER A 820 45.01 28.98 -18.61
CA SER A 820 44.55 30.37 -18.50
C SER A 820 43.44 30.55 -17.45
N PHE A 821 43.43 29.74 -16.38
CA PHE A 821 42.41 29.81 -15.34
C PHE A 821 42.45 31.18 -14.63
N ASN A 822 41.38 31.96 -14.71
CA ASN A 822 41.39 33.37 -14.32
C ASN A 822 40.00 33.90 -13.89
N LYS A 823 39.95 35.16 -13.44
CA LYS A 823 38.73 35.84 -12.97
C LYS A 823 37.54 35.87 -13.93
N HIS A 824 37.76 35.67 -15.23
CA HIS A 824 36.70 35.62 -16.24
C HIS A 824 36.10 34.22 -16.37
N ASP A 825 36.56 33.25 -15.58
CA ASP A 825 36.00 31.91 -15.60
C ASP A 825 34.70 31.79 -14.82
N THR A 826 33.74 31.13 -15.45
CA THR A 826 32.55 30.60 -14.81
C THR A 826 32.70 29.10 -14.70
N VAL A 827 32.88 28.62 -13.48
CA VAL A 827 33.24 27.24 -13.13
C VAL A 827 32.02 26.56 -12.53
N VAL A 828 31.76 25.33 -12.95
CA VAL A 828 30.70 24.52 -12.35
C VAL A 828 31.27 23.61 -11.26
N GLN A 829 30.61 23.56 -10.11
CA GLN A 829 30.91 22.62 -9.03
C GLN A 829 30.26 21.28 -9.35
N MET A 830 31.05 20.28 -9.72
CA MET A 830 30.58 18.94 -10.07
C MET A 830 31.14 17.85 -9.16
N THR A 831 32.36 18.05 -8.66
CA THR A 831 33.09 17.01 -7.98
C THR A 831 32.56 16.80 -6.56
N ARG A 832 32.39 15.54 -6.15
CA ARG A 832 32.00 15.20 -4.78
C ARG A 832 33.07 15.67 -3.78
N CYS A 833 32.64 16.10 -2.59
CA CYS A 833 33.55 16.66 -1.56
C CYS A 833 34.67 15.71 -1.11
N SER A 834 34.50 14.39 -1.27
CA SER A 834 35.52 13.39 -0.94
C SER A 834 36.74 13.38 -1.87
N PHE A 835 36.72 14.14 -2.96
CA PHE A 835 37.83 14.26 -3.90
C PHE A 835 38.45 15.66 -3.83
N ASP A 836 39.75 15.75 -4.08
CA ASP A 836 40.52 16.98 -4.07
C ASP A 836 40.08 18.01 -5.11
N ILE A 837 39.60 17.57 -6.28
CA ILE A 837 39.08 18.47 -7.33
C ILE A 837 37.90 19.31 -6.85
N HIS A 838 37.11 18.87 -5.87
CA HIS A 838 36.08 19.71 -5.24
C HIS A 838 36.66 20.99 -4.63
N VAL A 839 37.82 20.88 -3.97
CA VAL A 839 38.50 22.04 -3.38
C VAL A 839 39.02 22.97 -4.49
N GLN A 840 39.49 22.42 -5.60
CA GLN A 840 39.91 23.20 -6.77
C GLN A 840 38.74 23.95 -7.42
N GLU A 841 37.60 23.28 -7.62
CA GLU A 841 36.39 23.90 -8.17
C GLU A 841 35.91 25.06 -7.30
N ILE A 842 35.88 24.89 -5.98
CA ILE A 842 35.39 25.93 -5.06
C ILE A 842 36.46 26.98 -4.78
N LEU A 843 37.49 26.62 -3.99
CA LEU A 843 38.49 27.57 -3.52
C LEU A 843 39.39 28.08 -4.64
N GLY A 844 39.66 27.26 -5.67
CA GLY A 844 40.45 27.70 -6.81
C GLY A 844 39.75 28.80 -7.59
N THR A 845 38.44 28.67 -7.82
CA THR A 845 37.62 29.69 -8.50
C THR A 845 37.61 30.99 -7.70
N LEU A 846 37.38 30.90 -6.38
CA LEU A 846 37.38 32.07 -5.51
C LEU A 846 38.76 32.76 -5.46
N LEU A 847 39.84 31.98 -5.40
CA LEU A 847 41.22 32.49 -5.34
C LEU A 847 41.60 33.32 -6.57
N VAL A 848 41.12 32.95 -7.76
CA VAL A 848 41.38 33.72 -9.00
C VAL A 848 40.36 34.82 -9.27
N GLY A 849 39.31 34.94 -8.44
CA GLY A 849 38.21 35.89 -8.60
C GLY A 849 37.20 35.51 -9.69
N GLY A 850 37.08 34.21 -10.00
CA GLY A 850 36.09 33.67 -10.94
C GLY A 850 34.69 33.54 -10.32
N THR A 851 33.73 33.08 -11.14
CA THR A 851 32.34 32.82 -10.73
C THR A 851 32.13 31.32 -10.55
N LEU A 852 31.65 30.90 -9.39
CA LEU A 852 31.30 29.50 -9.11
C LEU A 852 29.79 29.28 -9.30
N ILE A 853 29.42 28.21 -10.00
CA ILE A 853 28.04 27.77 -10.19
C ILE A 853 27.85 26.43 -9.47
N MET A 854 27.04 26.44 -8.42
CA MET A 854 26.62 25.22 -7.71
C MET A 854 25.51 24.54 -8.49
N LEU A 855 25.65 23.23 -8.73
CA LEU A 855 24.60 22.40 -9.31
C LEU A 855 23.75 21.81 -8.18
N HIS A 856 22.43 21.80 -8.34
CA HIS A 856 21.55 21.11 -7.41
C HIS A 856 21.96 19.63 -7.21
N PRO A 857 21.52 18.97 -6.13
CA PRO A 857 21.82 17.56 -5.88
C PRO A 857 21.43 16.70 -7.09
N GLY A 858 22.36 15.87 -7.57
CA GLY A 858 22.16 14.99 -8.73
C GLY A 858 22.31 15.66 -10.10
N GLY A 859 22.45 16.99 -10.17
CA GLY A 859 22.56 17.73 -11.44
C GLY A 859 23.81 17.40 -12.27
N THR A 860 24.79 16.71 -11.70
CA THR A 860 26.01 16.27 -12.40
C THR A 860 25.79 15.13 -13.39
N VAL A 861 24.72 14.35 -13.20
CA VAL A 861 24.35 13.21 -14.06
C VAL A 861 23.05 13.45 -14.84
N ASP A 862 22.34 14.54 -14.55
CA ASP A 862 21.26 15.03 -15.41
C ASP A 862 21.85 15.85 -16.56
N PHE A 863 22.05 15.20 -17.70
CA PHE A 863 22.67 15.85 -18.86
C PHE A 863 21.78 16.89 -19.54
N SER A 864 20.45 16.84 -19.35
CA SER A 864 19.54 17.87 -19.85
C SER A 864 19.70 19.14 -19.03
N TYR A 865 19.65 19.02 -17.70
CA TYR A 865 19.89 20.14 -16.79
C TYR A 865 21.32 20.68 -16.94
N LEU A 866 22.33 19.82 -16.96
CA LEU A 866 23.72 20.24 -17.16
C LEU A 866 23.88 21.01 -18.47
N SER A 867 23.21 20.56 -19.54
CA SER A 867 23.21 21.28 -20.81
C SER A 867 22.57 22.67 -20.71
N GLU A 868 21.47 22.77 -19.97
CA GLU A 868 20.82 24.06 -19.70
C GLU A 868 21.74 24.98 -18.91
N VAL A 869 22.40 24.48 -17.85
CA VAL A 869 23.34 25.27 -17.05
C VAL A 869 24.53 25.73 -17.88
N LEU A 870 25.17 24.84 -18.64
CA LEU A 870 26.30 25.16 -19.52
C LEU A 870 25.95 26.31 -20.47
N LYS A 871 24.73 26.30 -21.02
CA LYS A 871 24.23 27.32 -21.95
C LYS A 871 23.84 28.62 -21.24
N ASN A 872 22.96 28.54 -20.24
CA ASN A 872 22.32 29.70 -19.61
C ASN A 872 23.27 30.45 -18.69
N LYS A 873 24.15 29.72 -17.99
CA LYS A 873 25.18 30.31 -17.12
C LYS A 873 26.51 30.55 -17.83
N GLN A 874 26.59 30.24 -19.13
CA GLN A 874 27.77 30.46 -19.99
C GLN A 874 29.06 29.89 -19.37
N ILE A 875 29.01 28.63 -18.95
CA ILE A 875 30.13 27.97 -18.28
C ILE A 875 31.35 27.95 -19.19
N THR A 876 32.51 28.36 -18.65
CA THR A 876 33.77 28.45 -19.39
C THR A 876 34.79 27.38 -18.97
N TYR A 877 34.64 26.82 -17.78
CA TYR A 877 35.54 25.80 -17.25
C TYR A 877 34.73 24.61 -16.69
N LEU A 878 35.05 23.41 -17.16
CA LEU A 878 34.43 22.16 -16.76
C LEU A 878 35.52 21.15 -16.38
N HIS A 879 35.44 20.57 -15.18
CA HIS A 879 36.28 19.45 -14.75
C HIS A 879 35.38 18.25 -14.47
N THR A 880 35.69 17.10 -15.04
CA THR A 880 34.96 15.85 -14.77
C THR A 880 35.88 14.63 -14.90
N VAL A 881 35.35 13.42 -14.70
CA VAL A 881 36.07 12.15 -14.94
C VAL A 881 35.83 11.65 -16.37
N PRO A 882 36.75 10.86 -16.97
CA PRO A 882 36.59 10.41 -18.36
C PRO A 882 35.28 9.65 -18.62
N SER A 883 34.84 8.78 -17.72
CA SER A 883 33.56 8.04 -17.82
C SER A 883 32.32 8.94 -17.88
N LEU A 884 32.24 9.97 -17.04
CA LEU A 884 31.13 10.92 -17.01
C LEU A 884 31.17 11.84 -18.24
N LEU A 885 32.37 12.25 -18.67
CA LEU A 885 32.55 13.01 -19.90
C LEU A 885 32.07 12.25 -21.14
N HIS A 886 32.43 10.96 -21.24
CA HIS A 886 31.98 10.10 -22.32
C HIS A 886 30.46 10.03 -22.38
N SER A 887 29.81 9.77 -21.24
CA SER A 887 28.36 9.69 -21.13
C SER A 887 27.67 10.99 -21.53
N PHE A 888 28.21 12.13 -21.10
CA PHE A 888 27.71 13.45 -21.48
C PHE A 888 27.86 13.71 -22.99
N PHE A 889 28.99 13.36 -23.59
CA PHE A 889 29.20 13.52 -25.03
C PHE A 889 28.30 12.62 -25.86
N THR A 890 28.07 11.37 -25.44
CA THR A 890 27.09 10.49 -26.07
C THR A 890 25.70 11.11 -26.04
N PHE A 891 25.28 11.70 -24.92
CA PHE A 891 24.02 12.43 -24.82
C PHE A 891 23.96 13.63 -25.77
N VAL A 892 25.02 14.45 -25.83
CA VAL A 892 25.08 15.62 -26.73
C VAL A 892 25.03 15.21 -28.20
N GLU A 893 25.70 14.11 -28.56
CA GLU A 893 25.71 13.53 -29.90
C GLU A 893 24.32 13.02 -30.32
N GLN A 894 23.67 12.24 -29.44
CA GLN A 894 22.32 11.71 -29.67
C GLN A 894 21.29 12.82 -29.89
N ASN A 895 21.45 13.96 -29.22
CA ASN A 895 20.57 15.12 -29.33
C ASN A 895 21.03 16.15 -30.37
N ASN A 896 22.14 15.90 -31.08
CA ASN A 896 22.78 16.81 -32.02
C ASN A 896 22.96 18.25 -31.47
N ASN A 897 23.27 18.37 -30.17
CA ASN A 897 23.25 19.64 -29.44
C ASN A 897 24.67 20.15 -29.09
N TRP A 898 25.62 20.02 -30.00
CA TRP A 898 27.02 20.45 -29.79
C TRP A 898 27.19 21.92 -29.43
N ARG A 899 26.18 22.77 -29.74
CA ARG A 899 26.15 24.19 -29.36
C ARG A 899 26.15 24.43 -27.86
N VAL A 900 25.79 23.43 -27.06
CA VAL A 900 25.85 23.51 -25.60
C VAL A 900 27.27 23.81 -25.08
N LEU A 901 28.30 23.37 -25.80
CA LEU A 901 29.71 23.56 -25.44
C LEU A 901 30.28 24.90 -25.93
N LYS A 902 29.48 25.76 -26.57
CA LYS A 902 29.94 26.99 -27.25
C LYS A 902 30.75 27.92 -26.34
N HIS A 903 30.38 28.01 -25.06
CA HIS A 903 31.02 28.90 -24.09
C HIS A 903 32.21 28.25 -23.38
N LEU A 904 32.38 26.94 -23.50
CA LEU A 904 33.41 26.19 -22.81
C LEU A 904 34.78 26.51 -23.41
N ARG A 905 35.67 27.07 -22.58
CA ARG A 905 37.06 27.39 -22.94
C ARG A 905 38.02 26.29 -22.53
N SER A 906 37.78 25.69 -21.36
CA SER A 906 38.64 24.67 -20.78
C SER A 906 37.81 23.48 -20.31
N LEU A 907 38.18 22.30 -20.81
CA LEU A 907 37.62 21.02 -20.40
C LEU A 907 38.76 20.18 -19.82
N CYS A 908 38.70 19.91 -18.53
CA CYS A 908 39.68 19.10 -17.81
C CYS A 908 39.07 17.74 -17.48
N SER A 909 39.89 16.69 -17.61
CA SER A 909 39.50 15.33 -17.25
C SER A 909 40.62 14.64 -16.49
N SER A 910 40.30 14.06 -15.33
CA SER A 910 41.26 13.34 -14.48
C SER A 910 40.54 12.37 -13.54
N GLY A 911 41.26 11.42 -12.95
CA GLY A 911 40.73 10.50 -11.93
C GLY A 911 40.50 9.07 -12.41
N GLU A 912 40.74 8.80 -13.70
CA GLU A 912 40.77 7.46 -14.31
C GLU A 912 42.03 7.28 -15.16
#